data_AF-A0A8J7N2K2-F1
#
_entry.id   AF-A0A8J7N2K2-F1
#
_cell.length_a   1.000
_cell.length_b   1.000
_cell.length_c   1.000
_cell.angle_alpha   90.00
_cell.angle_beta   90.00
_cell.angle_gamma   90.00
#
_symmetry.space_group_name_H-M   'P 1'
#
loop_
_entity.id
_entity.type
_entity.pdbx_description
1 polymer ?
#
loop_
_entity_poly.entity_id
_entity_poly.type
_entity_poly.pdbx_seq_one_letter_code
_entity_poly.pdbx_strand_id
1 'polypeptide(L)'
;MTIAKAEAVQAPGAGDIAAAPMPMEVGGAKVPYGRLLRFAWVLVKGSLGVLAGMVAFSTFVQLLTQYNSQILSSLTAMLSSSAAGTAGAPAEKKGGGMLDFMLPGDLQSAAIVFAVTAILMIVLIFGERIYAAWSDNLIATRLQQRLHDKLLALGPDFHRKHDLSETSLTVTAFAPGAQQIACDLIAFPVVRGIGLVTAILFLIHNLQALHGAPVWMQIVLIASVVVLPFAGWWFSQGIVRSSRRLVDQQTAVANEFMNSAANPTEIRLMGAERQRAASFGDRLRRLRAAAVAAAVKRELGTQFQAAVPRILSAAFLLYGIFFALRSGDASAVGAIVAFVLFIPLAVNPINELLTFFIGISATWPQIEKVVEIAEAPEEQEISGARPLAPSGSGAVAFDGVTFAYNPATPPVLRGLSHAFADGKISAIIARSGAGKSTILNLIARQYRPQAGTIRLGGDDVAGVTTESLRGAVVKISQFPVFLADTVRANFKLAKADATDAEIEEVCRRTGLWPILVNAAAGGRPLETVLPRKLETLISGGQQKLFAVTRGLLRKPRVLLIDEPTTGIDNIGIAELSKFLRPACQGVTAIVVDHKMSFVGQFADVICCMEEGRFADVGTPAELDRPGTLYHQLKELERNEPAAGAPGAAPVAEALDLPPGAMLGPDGMPMGPMKKEKGGMAGAMIVDPASLPPGMLPPHPGGPMPGPMKKKGAPPAGGPPEGIGGLEAVPLGAPEPKPKRG
;
A
#
# COMPACT_ATOMS: atom_id res chain seq x y z
N MET A 1 11.89 -19.44 71.04
CA MET A 1 11.46 -20.15 69.81
C MET A 1 10.18 -19.48 69.38
N THR A 2 10.33 -18.46 68.54
CA THR A 2 9.71 -17.17 68.82
C THR A 2 8.75 -16.79 67.70
N ILE A 3 7.50 -16.63 68.10
CA ILE A 3 6.44 -15.83 67.50
C ILE A 3 6.95 -14.41 67.24
N ALA A 4 6.79 -13.86 66.03
CA ALA A 4 6.72 -12.42 65.67
C ALA A 4 6.90 -12.33 64.13
N LYS A 5 6.23 -11.46 63.37
CA LYS A 5 5.62 -10.18 63.69
C LYS A 5 4.65 -9.83 62.55
N ALA A 6 3.43 -9.43 62.91
CA ALA A 6 2.62 -8.58 62.06
C ALA A 6 3.28 -7.20 62.00
N GLU A 7 3.44 -6.63 60.80
CA GLU A 7 3.63 -5.20 60.62
C GLU A 7 2.75 -4.71 59.46
N ALA A 8 2.12 -3.58 59.76
CA ALA A 8 1.06 -2.89 59.06
C ALA A 8 1.33 -2.64 57.57
N VAL A 9 0.32 -2.89 56.74
CA VAL A 9 0.12 -2.11 55.51
C VAL A 9 -1.15 -1.30 55.71
N GLN A 10 -0.94 0.01 55.89
CA GLN A 10 -1.95 1.06 55.90
C GLN A 10 -2.89 0.92 54.71
N ALA A 11 -4.19 1.17 54.94
CA ALA A 11 -5.11 1.50 53.87
C ALA A 11 -4.71 2.84 53.22
N PRO A 12 -4.57 2.92 51.90
CA PRO A 12 -4.97 4.10 51.14
C PRO A 12 -6.41 3.84 50.67
N GLY A 13 -7.39 4.61 51.12
CA GLY A 13 -7.53 5.99 50.68
C GLY A 13 -8.44 5.98 49.45
N ALA A 14 -9.71 6.35 49.66
CA ALA A 14 -10.68 6.53 48.59
C ALA A 14 -10.16 7.55 47.58
N GLY A 15 -9.83 7.10 46.38
CA GLY A 15 -9.34 7.91 45.27
C GLY A 15 -8.92 6.98 44.13
N ASP A 16 -9.37 7.28 42.93
CA ASP A 16 -9.09 6.55 41.67
C ASP A 16 -9.89 5.25 41.42
N ILE A 17 -11.22 5.39 41.34
CA ILE A 17 -12.01 4.60 40.38
C ILE A 17 -11.88 5.26 38.99
N ALA A 18 -10.65 5.31 38.47
CA ALA A 18 -10.43 5.43 37.05
C ALA A 18 -10.15 4.01 36.57
N ALA A 19 -11.19 3.32 36.10
CA ALA A 19 -11.07 2.00 35.50
C ALA A 19 -10.10 2.09 34.31
N ALA A 20 -8.82 1.77 34.55
CA ALA A 20 -7.87 1.52 33.49
C ALA A 20 -8.43 0.36 32.65
N PRO A 21 -8.57 0.49 31.32
CA PRO A 21 -9.07 -0.60 30.50
C PRO A 21 -8.11 -1.78 30.63
N MET A 22 -8.61 -2.90 31.14
CA MET A 22 -7.82 -4.13 31.28
C MET A 22 -7.21 -4.51 29.93
N PRO A 23 -5.90 -4.81 29.87
CA PRO A 23 -5.28 -5.28 28.64
C PRO A 23 -5.80 -6.70 28.33
N MET A 24 -6.78 -6.79 27.43
CA MET A 24 -7.26 -8.06 26.90
C MET A 24 -6.23 -8.61 25.92
N GLU A 25 -5.56 -9.70 26.27
CA GLU A 25 -4.64 -10.40 25.39
C GLU A 25 -5.39 -11.04 24.21
N VAL A 26 -5.19 -10.48 23.02
CA VAL A 26 -5.68 -11.07 21.77
C VAL A 26 -4.59 -11.94 21.15
N GLY A 27 -4.60 -13.24 21.45
CA GLY A 27 -4.02 -14.28 20.60
C GLY A 27 -2.54 -14.13 20.24
N GLY A 28 -1.68 -13.69 21.17
CA GLY A 28 -0.24 -13.56 20.94
C GLY A 28 0.17 -12.39 20.03
N ALA A 29 -0.78 -11.66 19.45
CA ALA A 29 -0.55 -10.39 18.78
C ALA A 29 -1.29 -9.31 19.59
N LYS A 30 -0.57 -8.68 20.53
CA LYS A 30 -1.09 -7.53 21.27
C LYS A 30 -1.54 -6.49 20.24
N VAL A 31 -2.85 -6.32 20.06
CA VAL A 31 -3.41 -5.09 19.46
C VAL A 31 -3.05 -4.00 20.46
N PRO A 32 -2.01 -3.20 20.24
CA PRO A 32 -1.63 -2.18 21.19
C PRO A 32 -2.66 -1.08 20.98
N TYR A 33 -3.73 -1.08 21.78
CA TYR A 33 -4.75 -0.03 21.72
C TYR A 33 -4.13 1.37 21.80
N GLY A 34 -3.00 1.52 22.49
CA GLY A 34 -2.20 2.76 22.47
C GLY A 34 -1.57 3.11 21.12
N ARG A 35 -1.19 2.14 20.27
CA ARG A 35 -0.80 2.41 18.87
C ARG A 35 -2.03 2.73 18.00
N LEU A 36 -3.13 2.00 18.19
CA LEU A 36 -4.38 2.28 17.46
C LEU A 36 -4.90 3.70 17.73
N LEU A 37 -4.88 4.15 19.00
CA LEU A 37 -5.31 5.49 19.39
C LEU A 37 -4.34 6.58 18.88
N ARG A 38 -3.03 6.32 18.91
CA ARG A 38 -2.04 7.23 18.29
C ARG A 38 -2.24 7.34 16.78
N PHE A 39 -2.49 6.22 16.11
CA PHE A 39 -2.81 6.18 14.69
C PHE A 39 -4.12 6.92 14.37
N ALA A 40 -5.18 6.68 15.14
CA ALA A 40 -6.45 7.40 15.02
C ALA A 40 -6.25 8.90 15.20
N TRP A 41 -5.42 9.33 16.16
CA TRP A 41 -5.07 10.74 16.32
C TRP A 41 -4.33 11.31 15.11
N VAL A 42 -3.33 10.60 14.57
CA VAL A 42 -2.61 11.00 13.35
C VAL A 42 -3.55 11.14 12.15
N LEU A 43 -4.53 10.25 12.04
CA LEU A 43 -5.55 10.26 11.00
C LEU A 43 -6.47 11.49 11.11
N VAL A 44 -6.92 11.79 12.34
CA VAL A 44 -7.84 12.90 12.66
C VAL A 44 -7.17 14.27 12.58
N LYS A 45 -5.86 14.33 12.86
CA LYS A 45 -5.07 15.56 12.80
C LYS A 45 -5.13 16.13 11.37
N GLY A 46 -5.98 17.13 11.14
CA GLY A 46 -6.24 17.76 9.82
C GLY A 46 -7.55 17.35 9.12
N SER A 47 -8.33 16.43 9.68
CA SER A 47 -9.67 16.05 9.21
C SER A 47 -10.75 16.13 10.32
N LEU A 48 -10.37 16.56 11.52
CA LEU A 48 -11.24 16.67 12.71
C LEU A 48 -12.56 17.39 12.43
N GLY A 49 -12.55 18.50 11.68
CA GLY A 49 -13.78 19.24 11.37
C GLY A 49 -14.79 18.44 10.55
N VAL A 50 -14.30 17.67 9.56
CA VAL A 50 -15.15 16.82 8.72
C VAL A 50 -15.68 15.63 9.51
N LEU A 51 -14.83 14.99 10.31
CA LEU A 51 -15.24 13.88 11.18
C LEU A 51 -16.24 14.34 12.25
N ALA A 52 -16.00 15.48 12.89
CA ALA A 52 -16.91 16.04 13.89
C ALA A 52 -18.27 16.41 13.27
N GLY A 53 -18.27 16.99 12.06
CA GLY A 53 -19.49 17.25 11.31
C GLY A 53 -20.28 15.96 11.00
N MET A 54 -19.58 14.90 10.59
CA MET A 54 -20.20 13.59 10.32
C MET A 54 -20.82 13.01 11.59
N VAL A 55 -20.06 12.97 12.67
CA VAL A 55 -20.51 12.44 13.97
C VAL A 55 -21.69 13.24 14.50
N ALA A 56 -21.65 14.58 14.42
CA ALA A 56 -22.74 15.44 14.85
C ALA A 56 -24.01 15.20 14.03
N PHE A 57 -23.89 15.10 12.70
CA PHE A 57 -25.03 14.86 11.83
C PHE A 57 -25.63 13.47 12.04
N SER A 58 -24.79 12.44 12.15
CA SER A 58 -25.21 11.07 12.47
C SER A 58 -25.91 10.98 13.83
N THR A 59 -25.35 11.66 14.85
CA THR A 59 -25.97 11.74 16.18
C THR A 59 -27.33 12.45 16.13
N PHE A 60 -27.44 13.55 15.36
CA PHE A 60 -28.70 14.26 15.17
C PHE A 60 -29.77 13.39 14.50
N VAL A 61 -29.41 12.70 13.41
CA VAL A 61 -30.32 11.76 12.73
C VAL A 61 -30.77 10.65 13.68
N GLN A 62 -29.85 10.07 14.44
CA GLN A 62 -30.16 9.01 15.40
C GLN A 62 -31.10 9.48 16.52
N LEU A 63 -30.88 10.67 17.09
CA LEU A 63 -31.77 11.25 18.10
C LEU A 63 -33.18 11.49 17.52
N LEU A 64 -33.26 11.97 16.28
CA LEU A 64 -34.54 12.17 15.59
C LEU A 64 -35.25 10.85 15.31
N THR A 65 -34.53 9.80 14.93
CA THR A 65 -35.08 8.45 14.77
C THR A 65 -35.64 7.89 16.08
N GLN A 66 -34.92 8.08 17.19
CA GLN A 66 -35.40 7.69 18.52
C GLN A 66 -36.67 8.45 18.90
N TYR A 67 -36.70 9.76 18.68
CA TYR A 67 -37.89 10.57 18.92
C TYR A 67 -39.10 10.10 18.09
N ASN A 68 -38.90 9.82 16.80
CA ASN A 68 -39.97 9.33 15.93
C ASN A 68 -40.50 7.94 16.37
N SER A 69 -39.63 7.07 16.87
CA SER A 69 -40.03 5.76 17.42
C SER A 69 -40.91 5.92 18.69
N GLN A 70 -40.66 6.95 19.49
CA GLN A 70 -41.48 7.27 20.66
C GLN A 70 -42.85 7.82 20.24
N ILE A 71 -42.93 8.67 19.21
CA ILE A 71 -44.21 9.15 18.65
C ILE A 71 -45.06 7.97 18.19
N LEU A 72 -44.45 7.01 17.47
CA LEU A 72 -45.14 5.79 17.03
C LEU A 72 -45.66 4.95 18.21
N SER A 73 -44.88 4.86 19.29
CA SER A 73 -45.30 4.16 20.51
C SER A 73 -46.50 4.85 21.20
N SER A 74 -46.52 6.19 21.23
CA SER A 74 -47.69 6.93 21.75
C SER A 74 -48.93 6.76 20.87
N LEU A 75 -48.76 6.79 19.54
CA LEU A 75 -49.86 6.57 18.58
C LEU A 75 -50.48 5.18 18.72
N THR A 76 -49.64 4.14 18.86
CA THR A 76 -50.10 2.76 19.06
C THR A 76 -50.82 2.58 20.40
N ALA A 77 -50.36 3.24 21.46
CA ALA A 77 -51.06 3.26 22.75
C ALA A 77 -52.44 3.95 22.65
N MET A 78 -52.52 5.10 21.97
CA MET A 78 -53.79 5.82 21.74
C MET A 78 -54.79 4.98 20.94
N LEU A 79 -54.35 4.35 19.85
CA LEU A 79 -55.18 3.44 19.04
C LEU A 79 -55.69 2.24 19.87
N SER A 80 -54.84 1.66 20.71
CA SER A 80 -55.21 0.53 21.57
C SER A 80 -56.25 0.92 22.62
N SER A 81 -56.11 2.11 23.21
CA SER A 81 -57.09 2.63 24.19
C SER A 81 -58.45 2.95 23.56
N SER A 82 -58.46 3.38 22.29
CA SER A 82 -59.68 3.62 21.51
C SER A 82 -60.38 2.31 21.12
N ALA A 83 -59.61 1.30 20.70
CA ALA A 83 -60.14 -0.02 20.31
C ALA A 83 -60.67 -0.84 21.51
N ALA A 84 -60.13 -0.65 22.71
CA ALA A 84 -60.57 -1.32 23.94
C ALA A 84 -61.91 -0.80 24.50
N GLY A 85 -62.55 0.19 23.86
CA GLY A 85 -63.83 0.74 24.30
C GLY A 85 -63.78 1.53 25.62
N THR A 86 -62.60 1.74 26.20
CA THR A 86 -62.38 2.59 27.37
C THR A 86 -62.36 4.05 26.96
N ALA A 87 -63.49 4.57 26.52
CA ALA A 87 -63.69 6.00 26.30
C ALA A 87 -63.61 6.72 27.66
N GLY A 88 -62.42 7.16 28.06
CA GLY A 88 -62.24 8.04 29.22
C GLY A 88 -61.24 7.60 30.29
N ALA A 89 -60.54 6.47 30.16
CA ALA A 89 -59.37 6.23 31.01
C ALA A 89 -58.22 7.08 30.44
N PRO A 90 -57.67 8.08 31.17
CA PRO A 90 -56.46 8.74 30.72
C PRO A 90 -55.42 7.64 30.56
N ALA A 91 -54.90 7.47 29.34
CA ALA A 91 -53.67 6.71 29.13
C ALA A 91 -52.73 7.14 30.26
N GLU A 92 -52.40 6.21 31.15
CA GLU A 92 -51.75 6.53 32.41
C GLU A 92 -50.55 7.42 32.07
N LYS A 93 -50.61 8.69 32.48
CA LYS A 93 -49.58 9.72 32.25
C LYS A 93 -48.35 9.36 33.07
N LYS A 94 -47.71 8.25 32.74
CA LYS A 94 -46.48 7.72 33.34
C LYS A 94 -45.41 7.72 32.26
N GLY A 95 -45.06 8.93 31.84
CA GLY A 95 -44.00 9.19 30.87
C GLY A 95 -43.58 10.66 30.97
N GLY A 96 -43.25 11.10 32.19
CA GLY A 96 -42.79 12.46 32.43
C GLY A 96 -41.45 12.70 31.74
N GLY A 97 -41.49 13.41 30.61
CA GLY A 97 -40.29 13.92 29.96
C GLY A 97 -40.59 14.42 28.55
N MET A 98 -40.48 15.74 28.33
CA MET A 98 -40.48 16.50 27.06
C MET A 98 -41.61 16.25 26.03
N LEU A 99 -42.32 15.13 26.08
CA LEU A 99 -43.37 14.64 25.19
C LEU A 99 -44.74 15.26 25.50
N ASP A 100 -44.99 15.67 26.74
CA ASP A 100 -46.27 16.29 27.16
C ASP A 100 -46.47 17.71 26.60
N PHE A 101 -45.43 18.33 26.02
CA PHE A 101 -45.46 19.73 25.58
C PHE A 101 -45.69 19.94 24.08
N MET A 102 -45.62 18.88 23.25
CA MET A 102 -45.66 19.01 21.78
C MET A 102 -46.56 18.02 21.04
N LEU A 103 -47.11 17.01 21.69
CA LEU A 103 -48.04 16.08 21.05
C LEU A 103 -49.46 16.67 21.07
N PRO A 104 -50.08 16.95 19.89
CA PRO A 104 -51.46 17.40 19.86
C PRO A 104 -52.39 16.26 20.32
N GLY A 105 -53.40 16.59 21.13
CA GLY A 105 -54.28 15.61 21.77
C GLY A 105 -55.21 14.82 20.83
N ASP A 106 -55.16 15.12 19.52
CA ASP A 106 -56.00 14.50 18.50
C ASP A 106 -55.21 13.50 17.62
N LEU A 107 -55.77 12.31 17.43
CA LEU A 107 -55.16 11.19 16.72
C LEU A 107 -54.75 11.55 15.28
N GLN A 108 -55.58 12.34 14.58
CA GLN A 108 -55.28 12.77 13.21
C GLN A 108 -54.03 13.65 13.14
N SER A 109 -53.90 14.60 14.06
CA SER A 109 -52.76 15.50 14.12
C SER A 109 -51.45 14.79 14.49
N ALA A 110 -51.50 13.82 15.40
CA ALA A 110 -50.36 12.98 15.73
C ALA A 110 -49.92 12.09 14.54
N ALA A 111 -50.87 11.56 13.76
CA ALA A 111 -50.57 10.77 12.55
C ALA A 111 -49.91 11.61 11.44
N ILE A 112 -50.36 12.86 11.24
CA ILE A 112 -49.74 13.78 10.27
C ILE A 112 -48.31 14.14 10.70
N VAL A 113 -48.09 14.46 11.98
CA VAL A 113 -46.75 14.76 12.52
C VAL A 113 -45.81 13.57 12.32
N PHE A 114 -46.29 12.34 12.58
CA PHE A 114 -45.52 11.13 12.33
C PHE A 114 -45.17 10.94 10.84
N ALA A 115 -46.13 11.14 9.93
CA ALA A 115 -45.88 11.00 8.49
C ALA A 115 -44.84 12.01 7.98
N VAL A 116 -44.95 13.27 8.39
CA VAL A 116 -44.00 14.33 8.00
C VAL A 116 -42.61 14.07 8.56
N THR A 117 -42.51 13.70 9.84
CA THR A 117 -41.22 13.40 10.48
C THR A 117 -40.59 12.13 9.91
N ALA A 118 -41.38 11.11 9.53
CA ALA A 118 -40.88 9.92 8.85
C ALA A 118 -40.29 10.24 7.47
N ILE A 119 -40.94 11.08 6.67
CA ILE A 119 -40.40 11.52 5.36
C ILE A 119 -39.12 12.34 5.55
N LEU A 120 -39.12 13.29 6.48
CA LEU A 120 -37.94 14.09 6.80
C LEU A 120 -36.77 13.19 7.24
N MET A 121 -37.05 12.16 8.05
CA MET A 121 -36.05 11.20 8.50
C MET A 121 -35.44 10.42 7.32
N ILE A 122 -36.23 10.00 6.34
CA ILE A 122 -35.71 9.33 5.12
C ILE A 122 -34.74 10.25 4.38
N VAL A 123 -35.10 11.53 4.20
CA VAL A 123 -34.25 12.52 3.54
C VAL A 123 -32.96 12.76 4.33
N LEU A 124 -33.05 12.88 5.66
CA LEU A 124 -31.89 13.10 6.52
C LEU A 124 -30.97 11.88 6.57
N ILE A 125 -31.50 10.66 6.64
CA ILE A 125 -30.71 9.42 6.55
C ILE A 125 -29.98 9.36 5.20
N PHE A 126 -30.65 9.73 4.10
CA PHE A 126 -30.00 9.76 2.80
C PHE A 126 -28.88 10.81 2.74
N GLY A 127 -29.14 12.01 3.27
CA GLY A 127 -28.13 13.05 3.42
C GLY A 127 -26.94 12.61 4.27
N GLU A 128 -27.20 11.92 5.38
CA GLU A 128 -26.17 11.36 6.28
C GLU A 128 -25.30 10.35 5.54
N ARG A 129 -25.92 9.44 4.76
CA ARG A 129 -25.19 8.45 3.97
C ARG A 129 -24.31 9.07 2.90
N ILE A 130 -24.79 10.12 2.21
CA ILE A 130 -23.98 10.88 1.24
C ILE A 130 -22.81 11.57 1.93
N TYR A 131 -23.08 12.26 3.03
CA TYR A 131 -22.06 13.01 3.76
C TYR A 131 -20.99 12.07 4.34
N ALA A 132 -21.40 10.94 4.93
CA ALA A 132 -20.52 9.88 5.41
C ALA A 132 -19.63 9.36 4.29
N ALA A 133 -20.21 8.94 3.16
CA ALA A 133 -19.44 8.44 2.02
C ALA A 133 -18.44 9.47 1.46
N TRP A 134 -18.83 10.74 1.38
CA TRP A 134 -17.94 11.82 0.97
C TRP A 134 -16.80 12.01 1.97
N SER A 135 -17.11 12.05 3.27
CA SER A 135 -16.14 12.24 4.34
C SER A 135 -15.12 11.10 4.42
N ASP A 136 -15.57 9.85 4.32
CA ASP A 136 -14.71 8.66 4.36
C ASP A 136 -13.71 8.68 3.20
N ASN A 137 -14.18 8.91 1.96
CA ASN A 137 -13.29 8.99 0.80
C ASN A 137 -12.31 10.16 0.88
N LEU A 138 -12.72 11.31 1.42
CA LEU A 138 -11.83 12.46 1.62
C LEU A 138 -10.72 12.15 2.64
N ILE A 139 -11.08 11.53 3.77
CA ILE A 139 -10.11 11.16 4.81
C ILE A 139 -9.17 10.07 4.31
N ALA A 140 -9.70 9.06 3.61
CA ALA A 140 -8.90 8.00 2.98
C ALA A 140 -7.88 8.58 1.99
N THR A 141 -8.31 9.46 1.08
CA THR A 141 -7.42 10.09 0.09
C THR A 141 -6.31 10.92 0.76
N ARG A 142 -6.64 11.68 1.81
CA ARG A 142 -5.64 12.43 2.59
C ARG A 142 -4.65 11.51 3.30
N LEU A 143 -5.11 10.37 3.84
CA LEU A 143 -4.22 9.37 4.44
C LEU A 143 -3.27 8.79 3.38
N GLN A 144 -3.78 8.42 2.21
CA GLN A 144 -2.96 7.89 1.11
C GLN A 144 -1.89 8.88 0.68
N GLN A 145 -2.25 10.17 0.52
CA GLN A 145 -1.30 11.22 0.20
C GLN A 145 -0.22 11.35 1.29
N ARG A 146 -0.61 11.38 2.57
CA ARG A 146 0.37 11.45 3.68
C ARG A 146 1.30 10.26 3.73
N LEU A 147 0.80 9.05 3.49
CA LEU A 147 1.63 7.85 3.47
C LEU A 147 2.59 7.87 2.28
N HIS A 148 2.13 8.35 1.12
CA HIS A 148 2.99 8.56 -0.04
C HIS A 148 4.11 9.58 0.26
N ASP A 149 3.76 10.74 0.82
CA ASP A 149 4.74 11.78 1.18
C ASP A 149 5.72 11.27 2.25
N LYS A 150 5.23 10.50 3.22
CA LYS A 150 6.04 9.83 4.23
C LYS A 150 7.01 8.85 3.59
N LEU A 151 6.56 7.99 2.67
CA LEU A 151 7.43 7.05 1.95
C LEU A 151 8.59 7.76 1.24
N LEU A 152 8.37 8.96 0.69
CA LEU A 152 9.43 9.76 0.07
C LEU A 152 10.42 10.37 1.07
N ALA A 153 10.02 10.53 2.34
CA ALA A 153 10.85 11.07 3.41
C ALA A 153 11.62 9.99 4.20
N LEU A 154 11.27 8.71 4.04
CA LEU A 154 11.94 7.61 4.72
C LEU A 154 13.33 7.33 4.14
N GLY A 155 14.24 6.89 5.00
CA GLY A 155 15.61 6.57 4.61
C GLY A 155 15.73 5.29 3.76
N PRO A 156 16.88 5.07 3.10
CA PRO A 156 17.09 3.94 2.19
C PRO A 156 16.99 2.56 2.87
N ASP A 157 17.26 2.47 4.18
CA ASP A 157 17.10 1.22 4.94
C ASP A 157 15.66 0.71 4.96
N PHE A 158 14.67 1.62 4.95
CA PHE A 158 13.26 1.24 4.90
C PHE A 158 12.91 0.61 3.55
N HIS A 159 13.32 1.25 2.46
CA HIS A 159 13.07 0.81 1.08
C HIS A 159 13.80 -0.48 0.71
N ARG A 160 14.90 -0.81 1.39
CA ARG A 160 15.60 -2.09 1.20
C ARG A 160 14.87 -3.26 1.87
N LYS A 161 14.17 -3.00 2.98
CA LYS A 161 13.48 -4.04 3.77
C LYS A 161 12.10 -4.39 3.21
N HIS A 162 11.47 -3.46 2.50
CA HIS A 162 10.11 -3.61 2.00
C HIS A 162 10.08 -3.65 0.48
N ASP A 163 9.32 -4.58 -0.07
CA ASP A 163 9.09 -4.67 -1.50
C ASP A 163 8.20 -3.51 -1.99
N LEU A 164 8.46 -3.04 -3.21
CA LEU A 164 7.67 -1.96 -3.84
C LEU A 164 6.18 -2.32 -3.91
N SER A 165 5.87 -3.58 -4.22
CA SER A 165 4.51 -4.12 -4.27
C SER A 165 3.80 -4.07 -2.92
N GLU A 166 4.50 -4.40 -1.84
CA GLU A 166 3.96 -4.34 -0.48
C GLU A 166 3.66 -2.90 -0.07
N THR A 167 4.60 -1.97 -0.29
CA THR A 167 4.39 -0.55 0.03
C THR A 167 3.27 0.05 -0.82
N SER A 168 3.20 -0.29 -2.11
CA SER A 168 2.14 0.17 -3.01
C SER A 168 0.78 -0.34 -2.58
N LEU A 169 0.67 -1.63 -2.25
CA LEU A 169 -0.56 -2.25 -1.78
C LEU A 169 -0.99 -1.68 -0.42
N THR A 170 -0.04 -1.38 0.46
CA THR A 170 -0.32 -0.74 1.75
C THR A 170 -0.95 0.64 1.58
N VAL A 171 -0.41 1.48 0.69
CA VAL A 171 -0.96 2.81 0.41
C VAL A 171 -2.28 2.71 -0.34
N THR A 172 -2.35 1.92 -1.40
CA THR A 172 -3.50 1.93 -2.32
C THR A 172 -4.70 1.12 -1.82
N ALA A 173 -4.47 -0.01 -1.17
CA ALA A 173 -5.52 -0.96 -0.78
C ALA A 173 -5.76 -1.04 0.73
N PHE A 174 -4.71 -0.97 1.56
CA PHE A 174 -4.86 -1.12 3.01
C PHE A 174 -5.22 0.19 3.73
N ALA A 175 -4.72 1.33 3.26
CA ALA A 175 -4.98 2.62 3.89
C ALA A 175 -6.48 2.96 4.00
N PRO A 176 -7.34 2.77 2.97
CA PRO A 176 -8.78 3.04 3.11
C PRO A 176 -9.46 2.15 4.18
N GLY A 177 -9.12 0.85 4.21
CA GLY A 177 -9.66 -0.07 5.22
C GLY A 177 -9.22 0.27 6.65
N ALA A 178 -7.96 0.66 6.82
CA ALA A 178 -7.42 1.12 8.10
C ALA A 178 -8.07 2.43 8.56
N GLN A 179 -8.33 3.36 7.62
CA GLN A 179 -9.00 4.63 7.88
C GLN A 179 -10.43 4.42 8.38
N GLN A 180 -11.22 3.58 7.70
CA GLN A 180 -12.62 3.34 8.08
C GLN A 180 -12.74 2.94 9.55
N ILE A 181 -11.92 1.98 9.97
CA ILE A 181 -11.98 1.45 11.34
C ILE A 181 -11.49 2.46 12.38
N ALA A 182 -10.50 3.28 12.03
CA ALA A 182 -10.05 4.35 12.90
C ALA A 182 -11.15 5.42 13.09
N CYS A 183 -11.89 5.77 12.04
CA CYS A 183 -13.03 6.67 12.12
C CYS A 183 -14.18 6.04 12.94
N ASP A 184 -14.50 4.78 12.69
CA ASP A 184 -15.52 4.04 13.44
C ASP A 184 -15.16 3.99 14.93
N LEU A 185 -13.88 3.80 15.30
CA LEU A 185 -13.44 3.79 16.70
C LEU A 185 -13.76 5.10 17.44
N ILE A 186 -13.69 6.23 16.75
CA ILE A 186 -13.94 7.55 17.33
C ILE A 186 -15.44 7.86 17.33
N ALA A 187 -16.13 7.53 16.24
CA ALA A 187 -17.54 7.84 16.06
C ALA A 187 -18.46 6.93 16.89
N PHE A 188 -18.08 5.65 17.03
CA PHE A 188 -18.94 4.61 17.60
C PHE A 188 -19.43 4.93 19.03
N PRO A 189 -18.57 5.33 19.99
CA PRO A 189 -19.03 5.61 21.35
C PRO A 189 -20.03 6.77 21.42
N VAL A 190 -19.87 7.78 20.55
CA VAL A 190 -20.73 8.97 20.53
C VAL A 190 -22.08 8.67 19.88
N VAL A 191 -22.05 8.06 18.69
CA VAL A 191 -23.25 7.78 17.90
C VAL A 191 -24.01 6.61 18.53
N ARG A 192 -23.36 5.45 18.67
CA ARG A 192 -24.03 4.20 19.08
C ARG A 192 -24.13 4.02 20.59
N GLY A 193 -23.21 4.62 21.36
CA GLY A 193 -23.24 4.54 22.82
C GLY A 193 -24.51 5.14 23.43
N ILE A 194 -24.96 6.29 22.93
CA ILE A 194 -26.22 6.92 23.37
C ILE A 194 -27.39 5.98 23.12
N GLY A 195 -27.44 5.35 21.94
CA GLY A 195 -28.50 4.42 21.57
C GLY A 195 -28.56 3.16 22.44
N LEU A 196 -27.41 2.62 22.81
CA LEU A 196 -27.33 1.48 23.73
C LEU A 196 -27.89 1.86 25.11
N VAL A 197 -27.47 3.00 25.67
CA VAL A 197 -27.91 3.44 27.00
C VAL A 197 -29.42 3.70 27.03
N THR A 198 -29.96 4.40 26.03
CA THR A 198 -31.41 4.68 25.97
C THR A 198 -32.24 3.41 25.80
N ALA A 199 -31.80 2.47 24.97
CA ALA A 199 -32.48 1.20 24.79
C ALA A 199 -32.50 0.34 26.07
N ILE A 200 -31.40 0.30 26.83
CA ILE A 200 -31.32 -0.43 28.10
C ILE A 200 -32.27 0.18 29.13
N LEU A 201 -32.23 1.50 29.33
CA LEU A 201 -33.10 2.18 30.29
C LEU A 201 -34.58 1.98 29.96
N PHE A 202 -34.94 2.07 28.68
CA PHE A 202 -36.30 1.87 28.21
C PHE A 202 -36.79 0.42 28.44
N LEU A 203 -35.93 -0.57 28.20
CA LEU A 203 -36.29 -1.97 28.40
C LEU A 203 -36.48 -2.33 29.88
N ILE A 204 -35.65 -1.76 30.78
CA ILE A 204 -35.81 -1.90 32.23
C ILE A 204 -37.16 -1.32 32.68
N HIS A 205 -37.53 -0.14 32.18
CA HIS A 205 -38.80 0.52 32.52
C HIS A 205 -40.02 -0.33 32.12
N ASN A 206 -40.01 -0.90 30.91
CA ASN A 206 -41.11 -1.76 30.43
C ASN A 206 -41.20 -3.10 31.18
N LEU A 207 -40.06 -3.66 31.62
CA LEU A 207 -40.02 -4.85 32.48
C LEU A 207 -40.71 -4.63 33.83
N GLN A 208 -40.64 -3.41 34.37
CA GLN A 208 -41.31 -3.06 35.62
C GLN A 208 -42.83 -2.87 35.45
N ALA A 209 -43.30 -2.51 34.24
CA ALA A 209 -44.71 -2.35 33.94
C ALA A 209 -45.49 -3.68 33.93
N LEU A 210 -44.83 -4.80 33.67
CA LEU A 210 -45.37 -6.15 33.93
C LEU A 210 -45.29 -6.43 35.44
N HIS A 211 -46.28 -5.99 36.21
CA HIS A 211 -46.43 -6.39 37.61
C HIS A 211 -46.53 -7.94 37.71
N GLY A 212 -45.41 -8.61 38.03
CA GLY A 212 -45.31 -10.07 38.12
C GLY A 212 -44.31 -10.75 37.16
N ALA A 213 -43.55 -10.00 36.35
CA ALA A 213 -42.49 -10.59 35.53
C ALA A 213 -41.41 -11.26 36.42
N PRO A 214 -41.00 -12.50 36.12
CA PRO A 214 -40.05 -13.21 36.96
C PRO A 214 -38.62 -12.66 36.79
N VAL A 215 -37.91 -12.51 37.92
CA VAL A 215 -36.56 -11.90 37.99
C VAL A 215 -35.55 -12.53 37.04
N TRP A 216 -35.71 -13.82 36.70
CA TRP A 216 -34.81 -14.51 35.78
C TRP A 216 -34.79 -13.88 34.37
N MET A 217 -35.87 -13.26 33.90
CA MET A 217 -35.88 -12.59 32.58
C MET A 217 -34.96 -11.37 32.55
N GLN A 218 -34.96 -10.59 33.63
CA GLN A 218 -34.06 -9.45 33.81
C GLN A 218 -32.60 -9.93 33.88
N ILE A 219 -32.36 -11.04 34.58
CA ILE A 219 -31.03 -11.66 34.65
C ILE A 219 -30.57 -12.15 33.27
N VAL A 220 -31.42 -12.79 32.47
CA VAL A 220 -31.07 -13.24 31.10
C VAL A 220 -30.72 -12.06 30.20
N LEU A 221 -31.49 -10.98 30.30
CA LEU A 221 -31.22 -9.75 29.54
C LEU A 221 -29.89 -9.11 29.95
N ILE A 222 -29.63 -8.94 31.24
CA ILE A 222 -28.36 -8.39 31.76
C ILE A 222 -27.20 -9.34 31.43
N ALA A 223 -27.39 -10.65 31.55
CA ALA A 223 -26.39 -11.66 31.19
C ALA A 223 -26.05 -11.59 29.70
N SER A 224 -27.00 -11.27 28.82
CA SER A 224 -26.73 -11.08 27.39
C SER A 224 -25.76 -9.91 27.13
N VAL A 225 -25.80 -8.85 27.96
CA VAL A 225 -24.85 -7.73 27.88
C VAL A 225 -23.42 -8.16 28.21
N VAL A 226 -23.22 -9.22 29.00
CA VAL A 226 -21.89 -9.72 29.39
C VAL A 226 -21.42 -10.88 28.50
N VAL A 227 -22.31 -11.84 28.23
CA VAL A 227 -22.00 -13.06 27.49
C VAL A 227 -21.75 -12.77 26.01
N LEU A 228 -22.50 -11.86 25.40
CA LEU A 228 -22.36 -11.55 23.98
C LEU A 228 -21.00 -10.92 23.66
N PRO A 229 -20.52 -9.88 24.39
CA PRO A 229 -19.16 -9.37 24.26
C PRO A 229 -18.08 -10.44 24.40
N PHE A 230 -18.21 -11.33 25.39
CA PHE A 230 -17.25 -12.40 25.61
C PHE A 230 -17.22 -13.40 24.44
N ALA A 231 -18.39 -13.82 23.96
CA ALA A 231 -18.49 -14.71 22.80
C ALA A 231 -17.91 -14.04 21.55
N GLY A 232 -18.20 -12.76 21.31
CA GLY A 232 -17.62 -12.00 20.21
C GLY A 232 -16.10 -11.89 20.28
N TRP A 233 -15.54 -11.69 21.49
CA TRP A 233 -14.10 -11.73 21.72
C TRP A 233 -13.51 -13.12 21.41
N TRP A 234 -14.18 -14.20 21.80
CA TRP A 234 -13.74 -15.55 21.46
C TRP A 234 -13.68 -15.78 19.94
N PHE A 235 -14.72 -15.36 19.20
CA PHE A 235 -14.74 -15.45 17.74
C PHE A 235 -13.67 -14.58 17.07
N SER A 236 -13.39 -13.39 17.64
CA SER A 236 -12.42 -12.46 17.07
C SER A 236 -11.02 -13.08 16.96
N GLN A 237 -10.60 -13.88 17.94
CA GLN A 237 -9.32 -14.61 17.94
C GLN A 237 -9.13 -15.47 16.68
N GLY A 238 -10.18 -16.18 16.28
CA GLY A 238 -10.17 -17.04 15.09
C GLY A 238 -10.10 -16.24 13.79
N ILE A 239 -10.77 -15.08 13.77
CA ILE A 239 -10.87 -14.16 12.63
C ILE A 239 -9.54 -13.45 12.37
N VAL A 240 -8.86 -12.93 13.39
CA VAL A 240 -7.52 -12.29 13.26
C VAL A 240 -6.55 -13.22 12.55
N ARG A 241 -6.46 -14.47 13.01
CA ARG A 241 -5.51 -15.46 12.46
C ARG A 241 -5.81 -15.78 11.00
N SER A 242 -7.08 -15.91 10.62
CA SER A 242 -7.45 -16.14 9.21
C SER A 242 -7.26 -14.89 8.36
N SER A 243 -7.49 -13.69 8.92
CA SER A 243 -7.32 -12.45 8.19
C SER A 243 -5.84 -12.14 7.91
N ARG A 244 -4.96 -12.39 8.88
CA ARG A 244 -3.51 -12.29 8.66
C ARG A 244 -3.05 -13.20 7.52
N ARG A 245 -3.49 -14.47 7.52
CA ARG A 245 -3.22 -15.40 6.41
C ARG A 245 -3.76 -14.87 5.07
N LEU A 246 -4.95 -14.27 5.05
CA LEU A 246 -5.53 -13.68 3.84
C LEU A 246 -4.64 -12.54 3.31
N VAL A 247 -4.23 -11.62 4.18
CA VAL A 247 -3.34 -10.50 3.84
C VAL A 247 -1.99 -11.00 3.32
N ASP A 248 -1.37 -11.99 3.99
CA ASP A 248 -0.11 -12.58 3.56
C ASP A 248 -0.21 -13.20 2.15
N GLN A 249 -1.31 -13.92 1.86
CA GLN A 249 -1.53 -14.49 0.53
C GLN A 249 -1.86 -13.43 -0.53
N GLN A 250 -2.53 -12.33 -0.16
CA GLN A 250 -2.75 -11.20 -1.08
C GLN A 250 -1.42 -10.57 -1.51
N THR A 251 -0.53 -10.28 -0.56
CA THR A 251 0.82 -9.76 -0.85
C THR A 251 1.61 -10.74 -1.71
N ALA A 252 1.55 -12.04 -1.42
CA ALA A 252 2.24 -13.06 -2.21
C ALA A 252 1.75 -13.15 -3.67
N VAL A 253 0.45 -12.94 -3.91
CA VAL A 253 -0.13 -12.89 -5.27
C VAL A 253 0.28 -11.58 -5.98
N ALA A 254 0.23 -10.44 -5.27
CA ALA A 254 0.67 -9.15 -5.82
C ALA A 254 2.16 -9.19 -6.21
N ASN A 255 3.02 -9.81 -5.39
CA ASN A 255 4.44 -9.98 -5.70
C ASN A 255 4.66 -10.86 -6.94
N GLU A 256 3.97 -12.00 -7.06
CA GLU A 256 4.10 -12.86 -8.26
C GLU A 256 3.61 -12.14 -9.52
N PHE A 257 2.52 -11.38 -9.42
CA PHE A 257 2.00 -10.58 -10.53
C PHE A 257 3.01 -9.54 -10.97
N MET A 258 3.54 -8.73 -10.05
CA MET A 258 4.54 -7.70 -10.35
C MET A 258 5.81 -8.30 -10.95
N ASN A 259 6.31 -9.42 -10.40
CA ASN A 259 7.48 -10.10 -10.93
C ASN A 259 7.25 -10.63 -12.35
N SER A 260 6.07 -11.18 -12.63
CA SER A 260 5.74 -11.70 -13.97
C SER A 260 5.46 -10.57 -14.97
N ALA A 261 4.90 -9.45 -14.51
CA ALA A 261 4.59 -8.28 -15.32
C ALA A 261 5.81 -7.39 -15.60
N ALA A 262 6.91 -7.55 -14.84
CA ALA A 262 8.13 -6.78 -15.04
C ALA A 262 8.74 -7.03 -16.43
N ASN A 263 8.94 -8.30 -16.82
CA ASN A 263 9.55 -8.70 -18.10
C ASN A 263 8.74 -9.80 -18.82
N PRO A 264 7.54 -9.50 -19.35
CA PRO A 264 6.67 -10.51 -19.97
C PRO A 264 7.28 -11.13 -21.24
N THR A 265 8.09 -10.37 -21.99
CA THR A 265 8.76 -10.86 -23.21
C THR A 265 9.77 -11.95 -22.91
N GLU A 266 10.53 -11.81 -21.82
CA GLU A 266 11.53 -12.81 -21.41
C GLU A 266 10.86 -14.15 -21.08
N ILE A 267 9.73 -14.10 -20.35
CA ILE A 267 8.93 -15.30 -20.03
C ILE A 267 8.45 -16.00 -21.30
N ARG A 268 8.03 -15.23 -22.32
CA ARG A 268 7.60 -15.78 -23.61
C ARG A 268 8.75 -16.42 -24.38
N LEU A 269 9.91 -15.77 -24.40
CA LEU A 269 11.10 -16.31 -25.09
C LEU A 269 11.59 -17.61 -24.44
N MET A 270 11.44 -17.75 -23.12
CA MET A 270 11.75 -18.99 -22.40
C MET A 270 10.66 -20.08 -22.56
N GLY A 271 9.53 -19.80 -23.21
CA GLY A 271 8.39 -20.72 -23.27
C GLY A 271 7.78 -21.05 -21.90
N ALA A 272 8.02 -20.19 -20.90
CA ALA A 272 7.69 -20.42 -19.50
C ALA A 272 6.28 -19.91 -19.12
N GLU A 273 5.45 -19.51 -20.08
CA GLU A 273 4.12 -18.94 -19.83
C GLU A 273 3.23 -19.94 -19.07
N ARG A 274 3.26 -21.22 -19.45
CA ARG A 274 2.49 -22.27 -18.78
C ARG A 274 2.94 -22.48 -17.34
N GLN A 275 4.26 -22.49 -17.11
CA GLN A 275 4.83 -22.63 -15.77
C GLN A 275 4.45 -21.45 -14.87
N ARG A 276 4.55 -20.22 -15.39
CA ARG A 276 4.17 -19.00 -14.64
C ARG A 276 2.67 -18.91 -14.40
N ALA A 277 1.86 -19.25 -15.39
CA ALA A 277 0.41 -19.36 -15.24
C ALA A 277 0.03 -20.40 -14.17
N ALA A 278 0.70 -21.55 -14.12
CA ALA A 278 0.49 -22.57 -13.10
C ALA A 278 0.88 -22.07 -11.69
N SER A 279 2.08 -21.46 -11.54
CA SER A 279 2.54 -20.83 -10.29
C SER A 279 1.56 -19.78 -9.77
N PHE A 280 1.11 -18.88 -10.66
CA PHE A 280 0.12 -17.86 -10.33
C PHE A 280 -1.23 -18.49 -9.93
N GLY A 281 -1.67 -19.52 -10.67
CA GLY A 281 -2.85 -20.31 -10.34
C GLY A 281 -2.77 -20.97 -8.97
N ASP A 282 -1.62 -21.52 -8.58
CA ASP A 282 -1.37 -22.07 -7.25
C ASP A 282 -1.49 -21.03 -6.14
N ARG A 283 -0.91 -19.84 -6.33
CA ARG A 283 -1.02 -18.75 -5.37
C ARG A 283 -2.47 -18.26 -5.26
N LEU A 284 -3.19 -18.16 -6.38
CA LEU A 284 -4.63 -17.84 -6.38
C LEU A 284 -5.45 -18.91 -5.65
N ARG A 285 -5.13 -20.20 -5.79
CA ARG A 285 -5.78 -21.28 -5.03
C ARG A 285 -5.57 -21.12 -3.53
N ARG A 286 -4.35 -20.81 -3.09
CA ARG A 286 -4.02 -20.56 -1.68
C ARG A 286 -4.72 -19.30 -1.15
N LEU A 287 -4.72 -18.23 -1.93
CA LEU A 287 -5.45 -16.99 -1.61
C LEU A 287 -6.95 -17.27 -1.48
N ARG A 288 -7.55 -18.00 -2.43
CA ARG A 288 -8.97 -18.41 -2.36
C ARG A 288 -9.25 -19.25 -1.12
N ALA A 289 -8.41 -20.23 -0.80
CA ALA A 289 -8.59 -21.05 0.40
C ALA A 289 -8.52 -20.22 1.68
N ALA A 290 -7.56 -19.28 1.76
CA ALA A 290 -7.46 -18.34 2.88
C ALA A 290 -8.67 -17.40 2.96
N ALA A 291 -9.14 -16.88 1.81
CA ALA A 291 -10.30 -16.00 1.72
C ALA A 291 -11.59 -16.71 2.14
N VAL A 292 -11.81 -17.94 1.68
CA VAL A 292 -12.96 -18.76 2.09
C VAL A 292 -12.89 -19.09 3.58
N ALA A 293 -11.72 -19.49 4.10
CA ALA A 293 -11.56 -19.77 5.52
C ALA A 293 -11.81 -18.53 6.39
N ALA A 294 -11.35 -17.35 5.95
CA ALA A 294 -11.62 -16.08 6.63
C ALA A 294 -13.11 -15.71 6.54
N ALA A 295 -13.73 -15.87 5.37
CA ALA A 295 -15.15 -15.59 5.16
C ALA A 295 -16.05 -16.50 6.01
N VAL A 296 -15.79 -17.80 6.04
CA VAL A 296 -16.55 -18.77 6.86
C VAL A 296 -16.44 -18.45 8.34
N LYS A 297 -15.22 -18.15 8.84
CA LYS A 297 -15.05 -17.77 10.25
C LYS A 297 -15.75 -16.47 10.60
N ARG A 298 -15.71 -15.48 9.70
CA ARG A 298 -16.45 -14.23 9.85
C ARG A 298 -17.95 -14.50 9.87
N GLU A 299 -18.44 -15.32 8.94
CA GLU A 299 -19.86 -15.64 8.82
C GLU A 299 -20.39 -16.44 10.02
N LEU A 300 -19.60 -17.36 10.57
CA LEU A 300 -19.95 -18.05 11.81
C LEU A 300 -20.13 -17.06 12.97
N GLY A 301 -19.26 -16.05 13.06
CA GLY A 301 -19.38 -14.98 14.04
C GLY A 301 -20.64 -14.13 13.84
N THR A 302 -20.93 -13.71 12.61
CA THR A 302 -22.10 -12.88 12.30
C THR A 302 -23.42 -13.64 12.50
N GLN A 303 -23.49 -14.91 12.09
CA GLN A 303 -24.69 -15.74 12.27
C GLN A 303 -24.93 -16.06 13.75
N PHE A 304 -23.87 -16.32 14.53
CA PHE A 304 -24.01 -16.46 15.97
C PHE A 304 -24.62 -15.20 16.59
N GLN A 305 -24.12 -14.01 16.24
CA GLN A 305 -24.64 -12.73 16.73
C GLN A 305 -26.09 -12.46 16.32
N ALA A 306 -26.46 -12.81 15.08
CA ALA A 306 -27.82 -12.66 14.58
C ALA A 306 -28.81 -13.67 15.19
N ALA A 307 -28.33 -14.86 15.57
CA ALA A 307 -29.17 -15.89 16.18
C ALA A 307 -29.62 -15.53 17.60
N VAL A 308 -28.76 -14.89 18.41
CA VAL A 308 -29.08 -14.59 19.81
C VAL A 308 -30.34 -13.72 19.98
N PRO A 309 -30.50 -12.54 19.35
CA PRO A 309 -31.73 -11.76 19.48
C PRO A 309 -32.95 -12.54 19.00
N ARG A 310 -32.83 -13.34 17.93
CA ARG A 310 -33.94 -14.16 17.42
C ARG A 310 -34.37 -15.22 18.44
N ILE A 311 -33.41 -15.89 19.07
CA ILE A 311 -33.67 -16.90 20.10
C ILE A 311 -34.28 -16.24 21.34
N LEU A 312 -33.75 -15.10 21.79
CA LEU A 312 -34.29 -14.34 22.93
C LEU A 312 -35.72 -13.85 22.65
N SER A 313 -35.96 -13.27 21.48
CA SER A 313 -37.30 -12.85 21.05
C SER A 313 -38.28 -14.01 21.00
N ALA A 314 -37.88 -15.16 20.45
CA ALA A 314 -38.73 -16.35 20.41
C ALA A 314 -39.02 -16.89 21.82
N ALA A 315 -38.02 -16.98 22.69
CA ALA A 315 -38.17 -17.46 24.06
C ALA A 315 -39.10 -16.54 24.88
N PHE A 316 -38.93 -15.22 24.77
CA PHE A 316 -39.76 -14.25 25.49
C PHE A 316 -41.18 -14.17 24.90
N LEU A 317 -41.36 -14.31 23.59
CA LEU A 317 -42.68 -14.44 22.98
C LEU A 317 -43.41 -15.69 23.47
N LEU A 318 -42.76 -16.85 23.48
CA LEU A 318 -43.35 -18.11 23.96
C LEU A 318 -43.75 -18.01 25.44
N TYR A 319 -42.88 -17.46 26.29
CA TYR A 319 -43.22 -17.22 27.69
C TYR A 319 -44.39 -16.24 27.82
N GLY A 320 -44.37 -15.17 27.04
CA GLY A 320 -45.43 -14.19 26.96
C GLY A 320 -46.77 -14.85 26.68
N ILE A 321 -46.87 -15.61 25.60
CA ILE A 321 -48.09 -16.33 25.21
C ILE A 321 -48.55 -17.26 26.34
N PHE A 322 -47.64 -18.03 26.94
CA PHE A 322 -47.97 -18.90 28.08
C PHE A 322 -48.54 -18.13 29.28
N PHE A 323 -47.97 -16.96 29.60
CA PHE A 323 -48.46 -16.09 30.67
C PHE A 323 -49.83 -15.50 30.33
N ALA A 324 -50.04 -14.99 29.11
CA ALA A 324 -51.33 -14.45 28.69
C ALA A 324 -52.45 -15.50 28.76
N LEU A 325 -52.17 -16.73 28.30
CA LEU A 325 -53.14 -17.84 28.35
C LEU A 325 -53.49 -18.26 29.78
N ARG A 326 -52.58 -18.11 30.74
CA ARG A 326 -52.79 -18.50 32.15
C ARG A 326 -53.44 -17.40 32.98
N SER A 327 -53.09 -16.14 32.72
CA SER A 327 -53.54 -14.98 33.49
C SER A 327 -54.91 -14.46 33.02
N GLY A 328 -55.31 -14.72 31.76
CA GLY A 328 -56.58 -14.27 31.18
C GLY A 328 -56.69 -12.74 30.99
N ASP A 329 -55.59 -12.02 31.18
CA ASP A 329 -55.54 -10.56 31.19
C ASP A 329 -55.14 -10.01 29.82
N ALA A 330 -56.03 -9.23 29.19
CA ALA A 330 -55.79 -8.64 27.87
C ALA A 330 -54.61 -7.65 27.86
N SER A 331 -54.28 -7.07 29.02
CA SER A 331 -53.11 -6.19 29.18
C SER A 331 -51.77 -6.93 29.00
N ALA A 332 -51.75 -8.25 29.25
CA ALA A 332 -50.57 -9.08 29.04
C ALA A 332 -50.19 -9.16 27.55
N VAL A 333 -51.17 -9.20 26.64
CA VAL A 333 -50.94 -9.28 25.19
C VAL A 333 -50.18 -8.05 24.67
N GLY A 334 -50.57 -6.85 25.12
CA GLY A 334 -49.89 -5.60 24.77
C GLY A 334 -48.45 -5.56 25.25
N ALA A 335 -48.19 -6.01 26.48
CA ALA A 335 -46.84 -6.10 27.01
C ALA A 335 -45.98 -7.09 26.21
N ILE A 336 -46.52 -8.26 25.83
CA ILE A 336 -45.80 -9.28 25.04
C ILE A 336 -45.41 -8.75 23.66
N VAL A 337 -46.33 -8.05 22.99
CA VAL A 337 -46.06 -7.41 21.70
C VAL A 337 -44.98 -6.34 21.85
N ALA A 338 -45.04 -5.52 22.91
CA ALA A 338 -43.99 -4.56 23.21
C ALA A 338 -42.62 -5.26 23.43
N PHE A 339 -42.55 -6.35 24.18
CA PHE A 339 -41.31 -7.12 24.37
C PHE A 339 -40.69 -7.57 23.05
N VAL A 340 -41.49 -8.17 22.17
CA VAL A 340 -40.98 -8.67 20.88
C VAL A 340 -40.46 -7.54 20.00
N LEU A 341 -41.13 -6.38 20.03
CA LEU A 341 -40.73 -5.21 19.25
C LEU A 341 -39.49 -4.48 19.84
N PHE A 342 -39.27 -4.55 21.16
CA PHE A 342 -38.18 -3.81 21.82
C PHE A 342 -36.91 -4.62 22.08
N ILE A 343 -36.95 -5.96 22.09
CA ILE A 343 -35.73 -6.79 22.22
C ILE A 343 -34.67 -6.42 21.16
N PRO A 344 -35.01 -6.27 19.86
CA PRO A 344 -34.03 -5.83 18.86
C PRO A 344 -33.42 -4.46 19.19
N LEU A 345 -34.17 -3.53 19.79
CA LEU A 345 -33.65 -2.21 20.14
C LEU A 345 -32.56 -2.29 21.22
N ALA A 346 -32.64 -3.25 22.14
CA ALA A 346 -31.64 -3.47 23.18
C ALA A 346 -30.46 -4.33 22.70
N VAL A 347 -30.72 -5.36 21.89
CA VAL A 347 -29.68 -6.32 21.45
C VAL A 347 -28.90 -5.80 20.24
N ASN A 348 -29.51 -5.06 19.32
CA ASN A 348 -28.84 -4.59 18.11
C ASN A 348 -27.63 -3.69 18.40
N PRO A 349 -27.67 -2.70 19.33
CA PRO A 349 -26.50 -1.89 19.63
C PRO A 349 -25.33 -2.73 20.22
N ILE A 350 -25.64 -3.80 20.96
CA ILE A 350 -24.64 -4.76 21.45
C ILE A 350 -24.01 -5.52 20.27
N ASN A 351 -24.84 -5.98 19.33
CA ASN A 351 -24.37 -6.65 18.11
C ASN A 351 -23.55 -5.73 17.20
N GLU A 352 -23.90 -4.46 17.12
CA GLU A 352 -23.12 -3.44 16.39
C GLU A 352 -21.74 -3.25 17.03
N LEU A 353 -21.68 -3.17 18.37
CA LEU A 353 -20.41 -3.09 19.10
C LEU A 353 -19.54 -4.32 18.86
N LEU A 354 -20.16 -5.50 18.83
CA LEU A 354 -19.47 -6.74 18.52
C LEU A 354 -18.95 -6.81 17.09
N THR A 355 -19.78 -6.39 16.13
CA THR A 355 -19.40 -6.30 14.71
C THR A 355 -18.22 -5.35 14.53
N PHE A 356 -18.22 -4.23 15.26
CA PHE A 356 -17.12 -3.28 15.29
C PHE A 356 -15.81 -3.93 15.79
N PHE A 357 -15.83 -4.66 16.91
CA PHE A 357 -14.64 -5.37 17.41
C PHE A 357 -14.14 -6.46 16.44
N ILE A 358 -15.05 -7.19 15.80
CA ILE A 358 -14.71 -8.14 14.74
C ILE A 358 -14.07 -7.42 13.55
N GLY A 359 -14.61 -6.27 13.17
CA GLY A 359 -14.07 -5.41 12.11
C GLY A 359 -12.63 -4.98 12.40
N ILE A 360 -12.36 -4.43 13.59
CA ILE A 360 -11.00 -4.09 14.05
C ILE A 360 -10.09 -5.31 13.93
N SER A 361 -10.55 -6.45 14.45
CA SER A 361 -9.77 -7.69 14.48
C SER A 361 -9.44 -8.20 13.06
N ALA A 362 -10.38 -8.09 12.14
CA ALA A 362 -10.19 -8.51 10.75
C ALA A 362 -9.20 -7.59 10.02
N THR A 363 -9.23 -6.29 10.25
CA THR A 363 -8.37 -5.34 9.50
C THR A 363 -7.06 -5.03 10.22
N TRP A 364 -6.86 -5.53 11.44
CA TRP A 364 -5.64 -5.30 12.21
C TRP A 364 -4.32 -5.52 11.44
N PRO A 365 -4.15 -6.61 10.66
CA PRO A 365 -2.91 -6.81 9.88
C PRO A 365 -2.66 -5.70 8.85
N GLN A 366 -3.72 -5.10 8.29
CA GLN A 366 -3.62 -3.99 7.34
C GLN A 366 -3.26 -2.69 8.07
N ILE A 367 -3.88 -2.45 9.23
CA ILE A 367 -3.54 -1.31 10.11
C ILE A 367 -2.08 -1.39 10.54
N GLU A 368 -1.58 -2.58 10.89
CA GLU A 368 -0.19 -2.79 11.30
C GLU A 368 0.80 -2.34 10.22
N LYS A 369 0.52 -2.67 8.95
CA LYS A 369 1.33 -2.24 7.80
C LYS A 369 1.27 -0.73 7.55
N VAL A 370 0.08 -0.13 7.69
CA VAL A 370 -0.09 1.32 7.56
C VAL A 370 0.65 2.06 8.68
N VAL A 371 0.54 1.57 9.92
CA VAL A 371 1.22 2.12 11.09
C VAL A 371 2.73 1.94 10.98
N GLU A 372 3.22 0.82 10.44
CA GLU A 372 4.63 0.57 10.17
C GLU A 372 5.23 1.68 9.28
N ILE A 373 4.54 2.09 8.20
CA ILE A 373 4.96 3.21 7.35
C ILE A 373 4.83 4.55 8.10
N ALA A 374 3.71 4.78 8.77
CA ALA A 374 3.42 6.07 9.41
C ALA A 374 4.36 6.39 10.60
N GLU A 375 4.69 5.38 11.41
CA GLU A 375 5.57 5.49 12.58
C GLU A 375 7.04 5.25 12.24
N ALA A 376 7.38 4.82 11.01
CA ALA A 376 8.76 4.66 10.61
C ALA A 376 9.54 5.98 10.82
N PRO A 377 10.72 5.92 11.45
CA PRO A 377 11.51 7.11 11.71
C PRO A 377 11.95 7.71 10.38
N GLU A 378 11.67 9.00 10.21
CA GLU A 378 12.28 9.79 9.14
C GLU A 378 13.79 9.92 9.39
N GLU A 379 14.53 10.25 8.34
CA GLU A 379 15.94 10.55 8.45
C GLU A 379 16.13 11.77 9.37
N GLN A 380 16.67 11.54 10.57
CA GLN A 380 16.89 12.60 11.55
C GLN A 380 18.26 13.26 11.37
N GLU A 381 18.26 14.58 11.46
CA GLU A 381 19.48 15.36 11.59
C GLU A 381 20.08 15.20 12.98
N ILE A 382 21.41 15.30 13.09
CA ILE A 382 22.06 15.37 14.40
C ILE A 382 21.65 16.69 15.06
N SER A 383 21.36 16.66 16.36
CA SER A 383 21.07 17.88 17.13
C SER A 383 22.23 18.87 17.02
N GLY A 384 21.93 20.11 16.62
CA GLY A 384 22.93 21.15 16.40
C GLY A 384 23.59 21.14 15.01
N ALA A 385 23.02 20.39 14.04
CA ALA A 385 23.48 20.41 12.66
C ALA A 385 23.48 21.84 12.09
N ARG A 386 24.54 22.21 11.38
CA ARG A 386 24.72 23.54 10.80
C ARG A 386 24.55 23.50 9.28
N PRO A 387 23.96 24.51 8.64
CA PRO A 387 23.93 24.54 7.18
C PRO A 387 25.37 24.62 6.65
N LEU A 388 25.68 23.80 5.65
CA LEU A 388 26.88 23.98 4.83
C LEU A 388 26.78 25.36 4.16
N ALA A 389 27.90 26.08 4.05
CA ALA A 389 27.91 27.33 3.30
C ALA A 389 27.38 27.11 1.86
N PRO A 390 26.81 28.12 1.19
CA PRO A 390 26.37 27.96 -0.21
C PRO A 390 27.55 27.72 -1.17
N SER A 391 28.70 28.31 -0.89
CA SER A 391 29.91 28.23 -1.72
C SER A 391 31.13 27.87 -0.88
N GLY A 392 32.04 27.10 -1.45
CA GLY A 392 33.21 26.57 -0.76
C GLY A 392 33.78 25.35 -1.48
N SER A 393 34.85 24.80 -0.94
CA SER A 393 35.56 23.68 -1.58
C SER A 393 34.67 22.44 -1.72
N GLY A 394 34.80 21.75 -2.84
CA GLY A 394 34.22 20.43 -3.11
C GLY A 394 35.13 19.27 -2.71
N ALA A 395 36.28 19.53 -2.05
CA ALA A 395 37.15 18.46 -1.57
C ALA A 395 36.42 17.52 -0.59
N VAL A 396 36.56 16.21 -0.81
CA VAL A 396 35.94 15.17 0.04
C VAL A 396 37.03 14.33 0.68
N ALA A 397 37.04 14.24 2.01
CA ALA A 397 38.03 13.46 2.76
C ALA A 397 37.38 12.37 3.59
N PHE A 398 37.89 11.14 3.45
CA PHE A 398 37.61 9.99 4.29
C PHE A 398 38.74 9.85 5.30
N ASP A 399 38.40 9.66 6.57
CA ASP A 399 39.35 9.44 7.67
C ASP A 399 38.94 8.22 8.50
N GLY A 400 39.62 7.08 8.28
CA GLY A 400 39.46 5.86 9.05
C GLY A 400 38.08 5.19 8.89
N VAL A 401 37.42 5.38 7.74
CA VAL A 401 36.00 5.04 7.57
C VAL A 401 35.78 3.53 7.50
N THR A 402 34.96 3.00 8.40
CA THR A 402 34.53 1.61 8.42
C THR A 402 33.02 1.53 8.26
N PHE A 403 32.56 0.72 7.30
CA PHE A 403 31.14 0.61 7.02
C PHE A 403 30.65 -0.81 6.72
N ALA A 404 29.49 -1.18 7.28
CA ALA A 404 28.75 -2.42 6.96
C ALA A 404 27.24 -2.13 6.78
N TYR A 405 26.61 -2.72 5.76
CA TYR A 405 25.15 -2.59 5.54
C TYR A 405 24.30 -3.32 6.59
N ASN A 406 24.87 -4.36 7.19
CA ASN A 406 24.33 -5.07 8.34
C ASN A 406 25.48 -5.23 9.34
N PRO A 407 25.35 -4.74 10.58
CA PRO A 407 26.38 -4.91 11.61
C PRO A 407 26.77 -6.37 11.88
N ALA A 408 25.89 -7.34 11.57
CA ALA A 408 26.17 -8.77 11.70
C ALA A 408 27.01 -9.36 10.55
N THR A 409 27.32 -8.58 9.52
CA THR A 409 28.10 -9.03 8.35
C THR A 409 29.47 -8.33 8.30
N PRO A 410 30.49 -8.93 7.67
CA PRO A 410 31.79 -8.28 7.52
C PRO A 410 31.69 -6.89 6.88
N PRO A 411 32.52 -5.92 7.32
CA PRO A 411 32.48 -4.57 6.79
C PRO A 411 32.90 -4.54 5.30
N VAL A 412 32.14 -3.75 4.55
CA VAL A 412 32.37 -3.45 3.12
C VAL A 412 33.53 -2.47 2.96
N LEU A 413 33.64 -1.47 3.84
CA LEU A 413 34.79 -0.55 3.89
C LEU A 413 35.56 -0.77 5.19
N ARG A 414 36.89 -0.84 5.12
CA ARG A 414 37.75 -1.29 6.22
C ARG A 414 38.78 -0.24 6.63
N GLY A 415 38.37 0.83 7.31
CA GLY A 415 39.27 1.91 7.73
C GLY A 415 39.81 2.71 6.54
N LEU A 416 38.94 3.04 5.59
CA LEU A 416 39.28 3.78 4.38
C LEU A 416 39.70 5.22 4.73
N SER A 417 40.91 5.62 4.34
CA SER A 417 41.39 7.01 4.42
C SER A 417 41.86 7.48 3.05
N HIS A 418 41.24 8.52 2.51
CA HIS A 418 41.56 9.08 1.21
C HIS A 418 40.93 10.47 1.02
N ALA A 419 41.57 11.34 0.24
CA ALA A 419 41.06 12.68 -0.06
C ALA A 419 40.91 12.89 -1.57
N PHE A 420 39.67 13.16 -2.00
CA PHE A 420 39.33 13.61 -3.34
C PHE A 420 39.55 15.12 -3.42
N ALA A 421 40.42 15.54 -4.34
CA ALA A 421 40.79 16.94 -4.51
C ALA A 421 39.68 17.78 -5.13
N ASP A 422 39.63 19.05 -4.76
CA ASP A 422 38.65 20.00 -5.26
C ASP A 422 38.78 20.25 -6.76
N GLY A 423 37.64 20.32 -7.46
CA GLY A 423 37.55 20.59 -8.89
C GLY A 423 38.17 19.52 -9.80
N LYS A 424 38.55 18.36 -9.25
CA LYS A 424 39.12 17.23 -9.99
C LYS A 424 38.11 16.14 -10.25
N ILE A 425 38.32 15.42 -11.34
CA ILE A 425 37.54 14.24 -11.71
C ILE A 425 38.28 13.00 -11.22
N SER A 426 37.72 12.32 -10.22
CA SER A 426 38.27 11.08 -9.66
C SER A 426 37.40 9.89 -10.05
N ALA A 427 38.02 8.82 -10.55
CA ALA A 427 37.33 7.57 -10.84
C ALA A 427 37.67 6.49 -9.82
N ILE A 428 36.67 5.73 -9.38
CA ILE A 428 36.82 4.59 -8.50
C ILE A 428 36.60 3.32 -9.32
N ILE A 429 37.61 2.47 -9.36
CA ILE A 429 37.58 1.18 -10.03
C ILE A 429 37.84 0.05 -9.05
N ALA A 430 37.20 -1.08 -9.26
CA ALA A 430 37.33 -2.26 -8.41
C ALA A 430 36.67 -3.45 -9.10
N ARG A 431 37.00 -4.66 -8.65
CA ARG A 431 36.21 -5.86 -8.95
C ARG A 431 34.76 -5.69 -8.47
N SER A 432 33.83 -6.48 -9.02
CA SER A 432 32.43 -6.44 -8.59
C SER A 432 32.31 -6.75 -7.10
N GLY A 433 31.39 -6.08 -6.40
CA GLY A 433 31.16 -6.30 -4.96
C GLY A 433 32.14 -5.63 -3.99
N ALA A 434 33.18 -4.94 -4.46
CA ALA A 434 34.21 -4.36 -3.57
C ALA A 434 33.74 -3.15 -2.73
N GLY A 435 32.55 -2.60 -2.96
CA GLY A 435 32.00 -1.47 -2.18
C GLY A 435 31.98 -0.10 -2.89
N LYS A 436 32.17 -0.03 -4.21
CA LYS A 436 32.30 1.24 -4.97
C LYS A 436 31.11 2.19 -4.77
N SER A 437 29.89 1.72 -5.04
CA SER A 437 28.68 2.53 -4.85
C SER A 437 28.42 2.86 -3.37
N THR A 438 28.99 2.10 -2.44
CA THR A 438 28.92 2.41 -1.00
C THR A 438 29.67 3.70 -0.66
N ILE A 439 30.81 3.97 -1.30
CA ILE A 439 31.52 5.25 -1.15
C ILE A 439 30.61 6.40 -1.56
N LEU A 440 29.97 6.31 -2.73
CA LEU A 440 29.04 7.35 -3.20
C LEU A 440 27.86 7.54 -2.23
N ASN A 441 27.28 6.44 -1.73
CA ASN A 441 26.16 6.49 -0.80
C ASN A 441 26.55 7.16 0.53
N LEU A 442 27.76 6.94 1.02
CA LEU A 442 28.26 7.57 2.24
C LEU A 442 28.54 9.07 2.07
N ILE A 443 29.11 9.48 0.93
CA ILE A 443 29.30 10.92 0.61
C ILE A 443 27.95 11.64 0.52
N ALA A 444 26.95 11.00 -0.11
CA ALA A 444 25.58 11.51 -0.19
C ALA A 444 24.79 11.40 1.13
N ARG A 445 25.43 10.91 2.21
CA ARG A 445 24.81 10.63 3.52
C ARG A 445 23.54 9.79 3.45
N GLN A 446 23.46 8.89 2.47
CA GLN A 446 22.41 7.87 2.45
C GLN A 446 22.59 6.86 3.59
N TYR A 447 23.83 6.67 4.03
CA TYR A 447 24.19 5.90 5.22
C TYR A 447 25.20 6.68 6.05
N ARG A 448 25.30 6.32 7.34
CA ARG A 448 26.34 6.83 8.24
C ARG A 448 27.37 5.71 8.50
N PRO A 449 28.68 6.03 8.50
CA PRO A 449 29.70 5.06 8.82
C PRO A 449 29.60 4.62 10.29
N GLN A 450 29.98 3.38 10.58
CA GLN A 450 30.06 2.87 11.96
C GLN A 450 31.28 3.42 12.71
N ALA A 451 32.37 3.72 11.98
CA ALA A 451 33.57 4.35 12.51
C ALA A 451 34.23 5.24 11.45
N GLY A 452 35.03 6.20 11.89
CA GLY A 452 35.69 7.20 11.02
C GLY A 452 34.79 8.38 10.67
N THR A 453 35.34 9.34 9.93
CA THR A 453 34.62 10.58 9.54
C THR A 453 34.74 10.85 8.04
N ILE A 454 33.71 11.51 7.48
CA ILE A 454 33.69 11.95 6.09
C ILE A 454 33.50 13.46 6.10
N ARG A 455 34.39 14.20 5.46
CA ARG A 455 34.36 15.66 5.44
C ARG A 455 34.17 16.19 4.02
N LEU A 456 33.36 17.23 3.87
CA LEU A 456 33.16 18.00 2.64
C LEU A 456 33.63 19.43 2.87
N GLY A 457 34.67 19.86 2.16
CA GLY A 457 35.25 21.21 2.33
C GLY A 457 35.78 21.48 3.74
N GLY A 458 36.08 20.44 4.52
CA GLY A 458 36.51 20.50 5.91
C GLY A 458 35.41 20.24 6.94
N ASP A 459 34.14 20.38 6.57
CA ASP A 459 32.99 20.15 7.46
C ASP A 459 32.61 18.67 7.50
N ASP A 460 32.32 18.12 8.67
CA ASP A 460 31.82 16.75 8.81
C ASP A 460 30.42 16.61 8.18
N VAL A 461 30.31 15.70 7.21
CA VAL A 461 29.05 15.38 6.53
C VAL A 461 27.97 14.95 7.51
N ALA A 462 28.33 14.34 8.65
CA ALA A 462 27.36 13.95 9.68
C ALA A 462 26.73 15.15 10.40
N GLY A 463 27.46 16.26 10.52
CA GLY A 463 27.13 17.45 11.33
C GLY A 463 26.50 18.61 10.56
N VAL A 464 26.22 18.45 9.26
CA VAL A 464 25.56 19.49 8.44
C VAL A 464 24.07 19.24 8.22
N THR A 465 23.28 20.25 7.83
CA THR A 465 21.86 20.04 7.51
C THR A 465 21.71 19.23 6.21
N THR A 466 20.65 18.43 6.12
CA THR A 466 20.35 17.56 4.97
C THR A 466 20.07 18.36 3.72
N GLU A 467 19.34 19.45 3.86
CA GLU A 467 19.01 20.35 2.75
C GLU A 467 20.27 20.95 2.14
N SER A 468 21.17 21.51 2.96
CA SER A 468 22.42 22.12 2.49
C SER A 468 23.36 21.09 1.86
N LEU A 469 23.46 19.89 2.45
CA LEU A 469 24.26 18.80 1.89
C LEU A 469 23.72 18.32 0.53
N ARG A 470 22.39 18.11 0.39
CA ARG A 470 21.74 17.70 -0.87
C ARG A 470 21.72 18.81 -1.93
N GLY A 471 21.94 20.06 -1.54
CA GLY A 471 22.23 21.16 -2.45
C GLY A 471 23.67 21.12 -2.97
N ALA A 472 24.64 20.80 -2.11
CA ALA A 472 26.06 20.76 -2.45
C ALA A 472 26.51 19.46 -3.13
N VAL A 473 25.87 18.33 -2.83
CA VAL A 473 26.21 16.99 -3.34
C VAL A 473 25.05 16.46 -4.18
N VAL A 474 25.32 16.17 -5.45
CA VAL A 474 24.33 15.57 -6.35
C VAL A 474 24.80 14.19 -6.78
N LYS A 475 23.97 13.17 -6.55
CA LYS A 475 24.21 11.80 -7.04
C LYS A 475 23.37 11.49 -8.26
N ILE A 476 24.03 11.01 -9.31
CA ILE A 476 23.41 10.44 -10.51
C ILE A 476 23.46 8.91 -10.36
N SER A 477 22.29 8.31 -10.19
CA SER A 477 22.13 6.86 -10.06
C SER A 477 22.42 6.11 -11.37
N GLN A 478 22.76 4.83 -11.25
CA GLN A 478 22.92 3.90 -12.38
C GLN A 478 21.69 3.87 -13.29
N PHE A 479 20.48 3.94 -12.73
CA PHE A 479 19.23 4.09 -13.48
C PHE A 479 18.54 5.40 -13.07
N PRO A 480 18.77 6.51 -13.78
CA PRO A 480 18.14 7.79 -13.45
C PRO A 480 16.63 7.75 -13.64
N VAL A 481 15.89 8.43 -12.75
CA VAL A 481 14.43 8.57 -12.87
C VAL A 481 14.09 9.61 -13.95
N PHE A 482 13.17 9.28 -14.84
CA PHE A 482 12.58 10.20 -15.81
C PHE A 482 11.07 10.22 -15.64
N LEU A 483 10.50 11.42 -15.61
CA LEU A 483 9.06 11.62 -15.60
C LEU A 483 8.55 11.50 -17.03
N ALA A 484 7.42 10.80 -17.22
CA ALA A 484 6.68 10.79 -18.47
C ALA A 484 5.91 12.12 -18.63
N ASP A 485 6.67 13.20 -18.79
CA ASP A 485 6.24 14.59 -18.79
C ASP A 485 7.21 15.41 -19.68
N THR A 486 6.98 16.70 -19.81
CA THR A 486 7.83 17.65 -20.54
C THR A 486 9.28 17.61 -20.08
N VAL A 487 10.20 17.94 -21.00
CA VAL A 487 11.61 18.19 -20.67
C VAL A 487 11.72 19.23 -19.55
N ARG A 488 10.91 20.30 -19.59
CA ARG A 488 10.84 21.30 -18.52
C ARG A 488 10.52 20.68 -17.16
N ALA A 489 9.46 19.87 -17.07
CA ALA A 489 9.07 19.23 -15.81
C ALA A 489 10.18 18.32 -15.27
N ASN A 490 10.88 17.61 -16.16
CA ASN A 490 12.02 16.77 -15.79
C ASN A 490 13.20 17.57 -15.22
N PHE A 491 13.50 18.77 -15.73
CA PHE A 491 14.53 19.65 -15.15
C PHE A 491 14.07 20.28 -13.84
N LYS A 492 12.80 20.65 -13.74
CA LYS A 492 12.21 21.20 -12.51
C LYS A 492 12.17 20.20 -11.35
N LEU A 493 12.27 18.90 -11.63
CA LEU A 493 12.52 17.89 -10.60
C LEU A 493 13.82 18.16 -9.82
N ALA A 494 14.87 18.65 -10.49
CA ALA A 494 16.11 19.02 -9.81
C ALA A 494 16.01 20.39 -9.15
N LYS A 495 15.49 21.40 -9.87
CA LYS A 495 15.36 22.77 -9.35
C LYS A 495 13.99 23.32 -9.71
N ALA A 496 13.05 23.30 -8.76
CA ALA A 496 11.64 23.60 -9.00
C ALA A 496 11.40 25.02 -9.54
N ASP A 497 12.20 25.97 -9.09
CA ASP A 497 12.21 27.39 -9.46
C ASP A 497 13.09 27.70 -10.68
N ALA A 498 13.65 26.69 -11.36
CA ALA A 498 14.50 26.91 -12.53
C ALA A 498 13.74 27.63 -13.64
N THR A 499 14.36 28.70 -14.16
CA THR A 499 13.83 29.41 -15.33
C THR A 499 14.17 28.67 -16.62
N ASP A 500 13.39 28.89 -17.67
CA ASP A 500 13.66 28.30 -18.99
C ASP A 500 15.06 28.70 -19.51
N ALA A 501 15.51 29.92 -19.20
CA ALA A 501 16.84 30.41 -19.55
C ALA A 501 17.97 29.65 -18.81
N GLU A 502 17.80 29.38 -17.51
CA GLU A 502 18.77 28.57 -16.75
C GLU A 502 18.85 27.13 -17.27
N ILE A 503 17.71 26.55 -17.65
CA ILE A 503 17.64 25.20 -18.24
C ILE A 503 18.34 25.20 -19.60
N GLU A 504 18.08 26.18 -20.46
CA GLU A 504 18.73 26.28 -21.77
C GLU A 504 20.25 26.49 -21.62
N GLU A 505 20.68 27.38 -20.72
CA GLU A 505 22.10 27.65 -20.46
C GLU A 505 22.86 26.38 -20.05
N VAL A 506 22.33 25.64 -19.07
CA VAL A 506 22.98 24.40 -18.62
C VAL A 506 22.98 23.35 -19.74
N CYS A 507 21.91 23.23 -20.52
CA CYS A 507 21.84 22.30 -21.64
C CYS A 507 22.82 22.64 -22.76
N ARG A 508 23.05 23.93 -23.02
CA ARG A 508 24.05 24.37 -24.01
C ARG A 508 25.45 24.09 -23.51
N ARG A 509 25.74 24.40 -22.24
CA ARG A 509 27.05 24.16 -21.61
C ARG A 509 27.44 22.68 -21.61
N THR A 510 26.48 21.77 -21.42
CA THR A 510 26.74 20.32 -21.41
C THR A 510 26.62 19.65 -22.78
N GLY A 511 26.22 20.38 -23.82
CA GLY A 511 26.00 19.82 -25.16
C GLY A 511 24.70 19.02 -25.31
N LEU A 512 23.78 19.08 -24.34
CA LEU A 512 22.47 18.45 -24.41
C LEU A 512 21.49 19.20 -25.32
N TRP A 513 21.64 20.51 -25.48
CA TRP A 513 20.69 21.34 -26.22
C TRP A 513 20.43 20.88 -27.67
N PRO A 514 21.44 20.55 -28.49
CA PRO A 514 21.22 20.05 -29.85
C PRO A 514 20.42 18.73 -29.87
N ILE A 515 20.63 17.85 -28.88
CA ILE A 515 19.90 16.58 -28.75
C ILE A 515 18.41 16.86 -28.51
N LEU A 516 18.10 17.81 -27.62
CA LEU A 516 16.71 18.19 -27.33
C LEU A 516 16.02 18.87 -28.52
N VAL A 517 16.75 19.71 -29.27
CA VAL A 517 16.24 20.33 -30.50
C VAL A 517 15.89 19.28 -31.55
N ASN A 518 16.77 18.29 -31.75
CA ASN A 518 16.51 17.19 -32.68
C ASN A 518 15.32 16.34 -32.22
N ALA A 519 15.24 16.02 -30.92
CA ALA A 519 14.14 15.27 -30.33
C ALA A 519 12.78 16.00 -30.45
N ALA A 520 12.80 17.34 -30.46
CA ALA A 520 11.59 18.16 -30.61
C ALA A 520 10.99 18.15 -32.02
N ALA A 521 11.72 17.65 -33.04
CA ALA A 521 11.28 17.57 -34.43
C ALA A 521 10.66 18.88 -34.98
N GLY A 522 11.29 20.03 -34.67
CA GLY A 522 10.82 21.36 -35.09
C GLY A 522 9.86 22.05 -34.12
N GLY A 523 9.50 21.39 -33.01
CA GLY A 523 8.76 21.98 -31.89
C GLY A 523 9.64 22.74 -30.89
N ARG A 524 9.07 23.10 -29.74
CA ARG A 524 9.81 23.74 -28.62
C ARG A 524 10.49 22.67 -27.76
N PRO A 525 11.84 22.67 -27.61
CA PRO A 525 12.57 21.61 -26.88
C PRO A 525 12.11 21.39 -25.43
N LEU A 526 11.76 22.46 -24.72
CA LEU A 526 11.33 22.37 -23.32
C LEU A 526 9.91 21.81 -23.15
N GLU A 527 9.05 21.95 -24.16
CA GLU A 527 7.68 21.43 -24.16
C GLU A 527 7.59 19.99 -24.70
N THR A 528 8.71 19.45 -25.22
CA THR A 528 8.77 18.07 -25.70
C THR A 528 8.45 17.11 -24.55
N VAL A 529 7.40 16.31 -24.70
CA VAL A 529 7.01 15.29 -23.72
C VAL A 529 7.92 14.08 -23.87
N LEU A 530 8.60 13.72 -22.78
CA LEU A 530 9.37 12.49 -22.72
C LEU A 530 8.40 11.29 -22.54
N PRO A 531 8.46 10.27 -23.41
CA PRO A 531 7.61 9.10 -23.28
C PRO A 531 8.02 8.24 -22.08
N ARG A 532 7.19 7.28 -21.65
CA ARG A 532 7.57 6.33 -20.59
C ARG A 532 8.82 5.50 -20.95
N LYS A 533 9.04 5.24 -22.24
CA LYS A 533 10.22 4.55 -22.77
C LYS A 533 11.12 5.55 -23.49
N LEU A 534 12.04 6.18 -22.76
CA LEU A 534 12.93 7.23 -23.32
C LEU A 534 13.80 6.74 -24.50
N GLU A 535 14.10 5.45 -24.55
CA GLU A 535 14.90 4.80 -25.59
C GLU A 535 14.35 4.97 -27.02
N THR A 536 13.06 5.29 -27.17
CA THR A 536 12.47 5.61 -28.48
C THR A 536 12.81 7.01 -28.97
N LEU A 537 13.29 7.89 -28.08
CA LEU A 537 13.54 9.31 -28.38
C LEU A 537 15.03 9.66 -28.32
N ILE A 538 15.75 9.15 -27.31
CA ILE A 538 17.18 9.44 -27.10
C ILE A 538 17.95 8.18 -26.68
N SER A 539 19.21 8.09 -27.11
CA SER A 539 20.09 6.94 -26.83
C SER A 539 20.45 6.82 -25.34
N GLY A 540 20.91 5.65 -24.90
CA GLY A 540 21.31 5.43 -23.49
C GLY A 540 22.37 6.42 -22.99
N GLY A 541 23.38 6.74 -23.82
CA GLY A 541 24.36 7.78 -23.49
C GLY A 541 23.74 9.18 -23.37
N GLN A 542 22.82 9.52 -24.26
CA GLN A 542 22.09 10.80 -24.18
C GLN A 542 21.21 10.89 -22.93
N GLN A 543 20.62 9.77 -22.48
CA GLN A 543 19.87 9.71 -21.21
C GLN A 543 20.79 10.00 -20.02
N LYS A 544 22.00 9.43 -20.00
CA LYS A 544 23.00 9.71 -18.94
C LYS A 544 23.44 11.16 -18.96
N LEU A 545 23.70 11.72 -20.15
CA LEU A 545 24.01 13.13 -20.30
C LEU A 545 22.87 14.03 -19.82
N PHE A 546 21.61 13.67 -20.12
CA PHE A 546 20.43 14.37 -19.59
C PHE A 546 20.44 14.37 -18.06
N ALA A 547 20.63 13.20 -17.45
CA ALA A 547 20.64 13.06 -15.99
C ALA A 547 21.75 13.89 -15.34
N VAL A 548 22.97 13.88 -15.92
CA VAL A 548 24.10 14.71 -15.46
C VAL A 548 23.81 16.19 -15.63
N THR A 549 23.29 16.61 -16.79
CA THR A 549 22.91 18.01 -17.05
C THR A 549 21.87 18.49 -16.05
N ARG A 550 20.87 17.65 -15.75
CA ARG A 550 19.86 17.91 -14.73
C ARG A 550 20.47 18.03 -13.33
N GLY A 551 21.49 17.23 -13.01
CA GLY A 551 22.23 17.37 -11.76
C GLY A 551 23.03 18.68 -11.69
N LEU A 552 23.70 19.06 -12.77
CA LEU A 552 24.49 20.29 -12.87
C LEU A 552 23.65 21.57 -12.82
N LEU A 553 22.36 21.50 -13.11
CA LEU A 553 21.42 22.62 -12.93
C LEU A 553 21.40 23.13 -11.48
N ARG A 554 21.67 22.26 -10.50
CA ARG A 554 21.79 22.64 -9.08
C ARG A 554 23.09 23.36 -8.73
N LYS A 555 24.06 23.41 -9.65
CA LYS A 555 25.42 23.92 -9.41
C LYS A 555 26.08 23.25 -8.18
N PRO A 556 26.16 21.91 -8.13
CA PRO A 556 26.72 21.19 -6.99
C PRO A 556 28.23 21.46 -6.83
N ARG A 557 28.74 21.33 -5.60
CA ARG A 557 30.19 21.28 -5.32
C ARG A 557 30.77 19.92 -5.66
N VAL A 558 29.99 18.87 -5.43
CA VAL A 558 30.36 17.47 -5.67
C VAL A 558 29.31 16.79 -6.53
N LEU A 559 29.74 16.21 -7.64
CA LEU A 559 28.93 15.39 -8.53
C LEU A 559 29.36 13.93 -8.39
N LEU A 560 28.45 13.06 -7.95
CA LEU A 560 28.68 11.62 -7.83
C LEU A 560 27.98 10.91 -9.00
N ILE A 561 28.70 10.07 -9.74
CA ILE A 561 28.14 9.36 -10.91
C ILE A 561 28.35 7.86 -10.73
N ASP A 562 27.25 7.11 -10.67
CA ASP A 562 27.24 5.66 -10.43
C ASP A 562 27.06 4.93 -11.77
N GLU A 563 28.13 4.31 -12.27
CA GLU A 563 28.22 3.57 -13.53
C GLU A 563 27.55 4.26 -14.73
N PRO A 564 28.13 5.38 -15.21
CA PRO A 564 27.60 6.09 -16.37
C PRO A 564 27.64 5.26 -17.65
N THR A 565 28.54 4.28 -17.79
CA THR A 565 28.71 3.50 -19.02
C THR A 565 27.84 2.26 -19.13
N THR A 566 27.12 1.88 -18.06
CA THR A 566 26.32 0.65 -18.04
C THR A 566 25.26 0.65 -19.13
N GLY A 567 25.28 -0.38 -19.99
CA GLY A 567 24.37 -0.53 -21.12
C GLY A 567 24.71 0.32 -22.34
N ILE A 568 25.93 0.88 -22.43
CA ILE A 568 26.42 1.67 -23.55
C ILE A 568 27.61 0.95 -24.21
N ASP A 569 27.66 0.98 -25.53
CA ASP A 569 28.75 0.41 -26.32
C ASP A 569 30.00 1.32 -26.34
N ASN A 570 31.14 0.83 -26.83
CA ASN A 570 32.39 1.61 -26.83
C ASN A 570 32.29 2.92 -27.63
N ILE A 571 31.49 2.94 -28.71
CA ILE A 571 31.26 4.16 -29.50
C ILE A 571 30.44 5.15 -28.67
N GLY A 572 29.34 4.70 -28.06
CA GLY A 572 28.53 5.53 -27.18
C GLY A 572 29.27 6.00 -25.93
N ILE A 573 30.22 5.21 -25.39
CA ILE A 573 31.10 5.62 -24.29
C ILE A 573 32.01 6.76 -24.74
N ALA A 574 32.64 6.64 -25.91
CA ALA A 574 33.48 7.71 -26.45
C ALA A 574 32.66 8.99 -26.72
N GLU A 575 31.43 8.85 -27.21
CA GLU A 575 30.48 9.96 -27.39
C GLU A 575 30.09 10.57 -26.04
N LEU A 576 29.74 9.76 -25.05
CA LEU A 576 29.38 10.19 -23.70
C LEU A 576 30.53 10.96 -23.03
N SER A 577 31.76 10.45 -23.12
CA SER A 577 32.97 11.10 -22.58
C SER A 577 33.20 12.49 -23.16
N LYS A 578 32.93 12.69 -24.47
CA LYS A 578 33.07 14.01 -25.12
C LYS A 578 32.19 15.06 -24.49
N PHE A 579 31.00 14.70 -24.03
CA PHE A 579 30.06 15.62 -23.40
C PHE A 579 30.22 15.71 -21.88
N LEU A 580 30.43 14.56 -21.22
CA LEU A 580 30.53 14.51 -19.76
C LEU A 580 31.77 15.24 -19.24
N ARG A 581 32.93 15.12 -19.90
CA ARG A 581 34.18 15.67 -19.34
C ARG A 581 34.12 17.20 -19.29
N PRO A 582 33.73 17.92 -20.37
CA PRO A 582 33.47 19.36 -20.30
C PRO A 582 32.37 19.72 -19.31
N ALA A 583 31.29 18.93 -19.23
CA ALA A 583 30.18 19.18 -18.32
C ALA A 583 30.60 19.15 -16.83
N CYS A 584 31.63 18.36 -16.48
CA CYS A 584 32.14 18.23 -15.12
C CYS A 584 33.32 19.17 -14.79
N GLN A 585 33.81 19.96 -15.74
CA GLN A 585 34.95 20.85 -15.49
C GLN A 585 34.64 21.87 -14.38
N GLY A 586 35.58 22.03 -13.45
CA GLY A 586 35.45 22.95 -12.32
C GLY A 586 34.53 22.47 -11.20
N VAL A 587 33.98 21.26 -11.29
CA VAL A 587 33.20 20.60 -10.23
C VAL A 587 33.97 19.38 -9.75
N THR A 588 33.99 19.11 -8.45
CA THR A 588 34.58 17.87 -7.94
C THR A 588 33.69 16.70 -8.36
N ALA A 589 34.18 15.83 -9.24
CA ALA A 589 33.40 14.71 -9.76
C ALA A 589 33.99 13.39 -9.27
N ILE A 590 33.16 12.53 -8.69
CA ILE A 590 33.56 11.19 -8.25
C ILE A 590 32.72 10.18 -9.02
N VAL A 591 33.37 9.38 -9.86
CA VAL A 591 32.70 8.46 -10.77
C VAL A 591 33.07 7.03 -10.43
N VAL A 592 32.07 6.17 -10.32
CA VAL A 592 32.26 4.72 -10.19
C VAL A 592 32.01 4.10 -11.55
N ASP A 593 32.96 3.34 -12.06
CA ASP A 593 32.76 2.57 -13.28
C ASP A 593 33.65 1.31 -13.29
N HIS A 594 33.38 0.39 -14.21
CA HIS A 594 34.18 -0.81 -14.46
C HIS A 594 34.81 -0.82 -15.86
N LYS A 595 34.46 0.13 -16.74
CA LYS A 595 35.03 0.29 -18.08
C LYS A 595 36.32 1.10 -18.03
N MET A 596 37.46 0.43 -18.24
CA MET A 596 38.78 1.07 -18.18
C MET A 596 38.97 2.09 -19.32
N SER A 597 38.35 1.85 -20.48
CA SER A 597 38.37 2.77 -21.63
C SER A 597 37.75 4.13 -21.31
N PHE A 598 36.63 4.13 -20.57
CA PHE A 598 35.98 5.35 -20.08
C PHE A 598 36.82 6.02 -19.00
N VAL A 599 37.19 5.26 -17.97
CA VAL A 599 37.90 5.77 -16.79
C VAL A 599 39.22 6.43 -17.17
N GLY A 600 40.01 5.78 -18.04
CA GLY A 600 41.31 6.30 -18.46
C GLY A 600 41.23 7.59 -19.28
N GLN A 601 40.13 7.82 -20.02
CA GLN A 601 39.92 9.04 -20.81
C GLN A 601 39.27 10.17 -20.01
N PHE A 602 38.47 9.81 -19.01
CA PHE A 602 37.60 10.74 -18.30
C PHE A 602 38.24 11.29 -17.02
N ALA A 603 38.96 10.46 -16.27
CA ALA A 603 39.44 10.79 -14.93
C ALA A 603 40.80 11.51 -14.92
N ASP A 604 40.95 12.46 -14.01
CA ASP A 604 42.25 13.05 -13.68
C ASP A 604 43.03 12.15 -12.71
N VAL A 605 42.31 11.48 -11.80
CA VAL A 605 42.86 10.55 -10.80
C VAL A 605 42.03 9.28 -10.78
N ILE A 606 42.69 8.12 -10.74
CA ILE A 606 42.05 6.81 -10.61
C ILE A 606 42.39 6.25 -9.23
N CYS A 607 41.37 5.74 -8.54
CA CYS A 607 41.47 5.07 -7.25
C CYS A 607 41.05 3.61 -7.42
N CYS A 608 42.02 2.70 -7.37
CA CYS A 608 41.79 1.27 -7.48
C CYS A 608 41.51 0.68 -6.12
N MET A 609 40.36 0.03 -5.97
CA MET A 609 39.89 -0.49 -4.68
C MET A 609 39.95 -2.02 -4.65
N GLU A 610 40.45 -2.55 -3.55
CA GLU A 610 40.53 -3.98 -3.25
C GLU A 610 40.23 -4.19 -1.77
N GLU A 611 39.40 -5.20 -1.45
CA GLU A 611 38.99 -5.54 -0.08
C GLU A 611 38.51 -4.35 0.80
N GLY A 612 37.83 -3.37 0.19
CA GLY A 612 37.30 -2.21 0.91
C GLY A 612 38.33 -1.14 1.29
N ARG A 613 39.49 -1.13 0.61
CA ARG A 613 40.57 -0.13 0.72
C ARG A 613 41.07 0.28 -0.67
N PHE A 614 41.65 1.47 -0.81
CA PHE A 614 42.35 1.83 -2.04
C PHE A 614 43.76 1.22 -2.05
N ALA A 615 44.02 0.36 -3.02
CA ALA A 615 45.31 -0.31 -3.23
C ALA A 615 46.26 0.57 -4.05
N ASP A 616 45.76 1.17 -5.14
CA ASP A 616 46.53 2.05 -6.01
C ASP A 616 45.78 3.36 -6.27
N VAL A 617 46.50 4.48 -6.22
CA VAL A 617 45.96 5.81 -6.53
C VAL A 617 46.98 6.57 -7.36
N GLY A 618 46.54 7.17 -8.46
CA GLY A 618 47.41 7.95 -9.33
C GLY A 618 46.69 8.42 -10.58
N THR A 619 47.41 9.12 -11.45
CA THR A 619 46.91 9.48 -12.77
C THR A 619 46.78 8.25 -13.66
N PRO A 620 45.94 8.26 -14.71
CA PRO A 620 45.86 7.16 -15.65
C PRO A 620 47.22 6.71 -16.22
N ALA A 621 48.10 7.67 -16.51
CA ALA A 621 49.44 7.38 -17.04
C ALA A 621 50.37 6.73 -16.00
N GLU A 622 50.29 7.13 -14.73
CA GLU A 622 51.11 6.54 -13.65
C GLU A 622 50.67 5.12 -13.31
N LEU A 623 49.37 4.84 -13.45
CA LEU A 623 48.80 3.55 -13.13
C LEU A 623 48.83 2.56 -14.29
N ASP A 624 48.99 3.01 -15.54
CA ASP A 624 49.10 2.15 -16.73
C ASP A 624 50.50 1.53 -16.86
N ARG A 625 50.95 0.83 -15.82
CA ARG A 625 52.23 0.13 -15.76
C ARG A 625 52.08 -1.26 -15.14
N PRO A 626 52.90 -2.24 -15.55
CA PRO A 626 52.86 -3.58 -14.97
C PRO A 626 52.99 -3.55 -13.44
N GLY A 627 52.17 -4.35 -12.76
CA GLY A 627 52.18 -4.49 -11.31
C GLY A 627 51.12 -3.68 -10.56
N THR A 628 50.47 -2.71 -11.20
CA THR A 628 49.31 -2.02 -10.60
C THR A 628 48.02 -2.82 -10.82
N LEU A 629 47.06 -2.64 -9.91
CA LEU A 629 45.72 -3.18 -10.03
C LEU A 629 45.00 -2.61 -11.26
N TYR A 630 45.22 -1.34 -11.62
CA TYR A 630 44.65 -0.75 -12.83
C TYR A 630 45.10 -1.49 -14.10
N HIS A 631 46.41 -1.72 -14.25
CA HIS A 631 46.95 -2.43 -15.40
C HIS A 631 46.42 -3.86 -15.48
N GLN A 632 46.36 -4.56 -14.35
CA GLN A 632 45.78 -5.91 -14.28
C GLN A 632 44.30 -5.92 -14.69
N LEU A 633 43.49 -4.99 -14.19
CA LEU A 633 42.07 -4.89 -14.56
C LEU A 633 41.88 -4.55 -16.04
N LYS A 634 42.75 -3.69 -16.60
CA LYS A 634 42.75 -3.33 -18.02
C LYS A 634 43.14 -4.48 -18.93
N GLU A 635 44.13 -5.30 -18.54
CA GLU A 635 44.49 -6.52 -19.26
C GLU A 635 43.37 -7.57 -19.21
N LEU A 636 42.72 -7.72 -18.04
CA LEU A 636 41.57 -8.60 -17.89
C LEU A 636 40.41 -8.17 -18.80
N GLU A 637 40.05 -6.89 -18.83
CA GLU A 637 38.99 -6.38 -19.71
C GLU A 637 39.35 -6.54 -21.20
N ARG A 638 40.63 -6.41 -21.57
CA ARG A 638 41.10 -6.63 -22.94
C ARG A 638 41.04 -8.11 -23.35
N ASN A 639 41.27 -9.01 -22.41
CA ASN A 639 41.30 -10.46 -22.63
C ASN A 639 39.92 -11.11 -22.41
N GLU A 640 38.93 -10.39 -21.88
CA GLU A 640 37.54 -10.83 -21.97
C GLU A 640 37.13 -10.89 -23.44
N PRO A 641 36.73 -12.07 -23.97
CA PRO A 641 36.27 -12.16 -25.34
C PRO A 641 35.06 -11.25 -25.47
N ALA A 642 35.17 -10.25 -26.36
CA ALA A 642 34.08 -9.34 -26.65
C ALA A 642 32.82 -10.16 -26.94
N ALA A 643 31.83 -10.05 -26.04
CA ALA A 643 30.51 -10.63 -26.22
C ALA A 643 29.87 -9.97 -27.46
N GLY A 644 30.16 -10.50 -28.64
CA GLY A 644 29.81 -9.88 -29.92
C GLY A 644 30.69 -10.25 -31.13
N ALA A 645 31.83 -10.94 -30.96
CA ALA A 645 32.58 -11.44 -32.12
C ALA A 645 32.02 -12.81 -32.60
N PRO A 646 31.47 -12.93 -33.83
CA PRO A 646 31.11 -14.22 -34.40
C PRO A 646 32.40 -14.95 -34.80
N GLY A 647 32.94 -15.74 -33.88
CA GLY A 647 34.21 -16.43 -34.14
C GLY A 647 34.80 -17.15 -32.93
N ALA A 648 33.98 -17.74 -32.06
CA ALA A 648 34.45 -18.81 -31.20
C ALA A 648 34.03 -20.13 -31.86
N ALA A 649 35.01 -20.93 -32.28
CA ALA A 649 34.80 -22.28 -32.78
C ALA A 649 33.92 -23.06 -31.79
N PRO A 650 32.98 -23.90 -32.27
CA PRO A 650 32.06 -24.60 -31.40
C PRO A 650 32.84 -25.50 -30.44
N VAL A 651 32.47 -25.44 -29.16
CA VAL A 651 32.99 -26.24 -28.03
C VAL A 651 32.97 -27.76 -28.27
N ALA A 652 32.38 -28.22 -29.38
CA ALA A 652 32.47 -29.60 -29.86
C ALA A 652 33.90 -30.05 -30.21
N GLU A 653 34.77 -29.14 -30.69
CA GLU A 653 36.11 -29.49 -31.16
C GLU A 653 37.12 -29.71 -30.02
N ALA A 654 36.83 -29.17 -28.82
CA ALA A 654 37.65 -29.39 -27.62
C ALA A 654 37.34 -30.72 -26.90
N LEU A 655 36.32 -31.47 -27.33
CA LEU A 655 35.83 -32.68 -26.66
C LEU A 655 35.84 -33.94 -27.54
N ASP A 656 36.30 -33.87 -28.79
CA ASP A 656 36.48 -35.02 -29.70
C ASP A 656 35.25 -35.97 -29.76
N LEU A 657 34.04 -35.40 -29.70
CA LEU A 657 32.79 -36.15 -29.71
C LEU A 657 32.25 -36.29 -31.14
N PRO A 658 31.79 -37.48 -31.57
CA PRO A 658 31.24 -37.68 -32.90
C PRO A 658 29.93 -36.87 -33.09
N PRO A 659 29.60 -36.46 -34.34
CA PRO A 659 28.41 -35.65 -34.61
C PRO A 659 27.13 -36.35 -34.16
N GLY A 660 26.41 -35.77 -33.20
CA GLY A 660 25.10 -36.25 -32.72
C GLY A 660 25.03 -36.79 -31.29
N ALA A 661 26.10 -36.71 -30.50
CA ALA A 661 26.07 -37.11 -29.10
C ALA A 661 25.35 -36.07 -28.21
N MET A 662 24.25 -36.46 -27.54
CA MET A 662 23.68 -35.70 -26.42
C MET A 662 24.24 -36.22 -25.09
N LEU A 663 24.69 -35.29 -24.24
CA LEU A 663 25.14 -35.57 -22.87
C LEU A 663 23.93 -35.70 -21.93
N GLY A 664 23.91 -36.79 -21.15
CA GLY A 664 22.99 -36.93 -20.03
C GLY A 664 23.39 -36.03 -18.85
N PRO A 665 22.51 -35.87 -17.84
CA PRO A 665 22.74 -35.00 -16.68
C PRO A 665 24.00 -35.33 -15.85
N ASP A 666 24.57 -36.52 -16.02
CA ASP A 666 25.77 -36.99 -15.31
C ASP A 666 27.07 -36.90 -16.15
N GLY A 667 27.03 -36.29 -17.35
CA GLY A 667 28.23 -36.02 -18.14
C GLY A 667 28.82 -37.21 -18.92
N MET A 668 28.12 -38.35 -18.99
CA MET A 668 28.55 -39.52 -19.77
C MET A 668 27.86 -39.59 -21.15
N PRO A 669 28.56 -40.02 -22.22
CA PRO A 669 27.99 -40.14 -23.56
C PRO A 669 27.02 -41.32 -23.67
N MET A 670 25.79 -41.06 -24.10
CA MET A 670 24.77 -42.09 -24.35
C MET A 670 24.99 -42.74 -25.72
N GLY A 671 25.19 -44.06 -25.75
CA GLY A 671 25.33 -44.85 -26.98
C GLY A 671 24.02 -44.93 -27.80
N PRO A 672 24.08 -45.30 -29.10
CA PRO A 672 22.91 -45.28 -29.97
C PRO A 672 21.89 -46.34 -29.53
N MET A 673 20.68 -45.90 -29.19
CA MET A 673 19.56 -46.79 -28.86
C MET A 673 19.20 -47.66 -30.08
N LYS A 674 19.24 -48.99 -29.89
CA LYS A 674 18.69 -49.96 -30.83
C LYS A 674 17.21 -49.68 -31.07
N LYS A 675 16.83 -49.53 -32.34
CA LYS A 675 15.42 -49.54 -32.78
C LYS A 675 14.83 -50.94 -32.56
N GLU A 676 13.92 -51.07 -31.60
CA GLU A 676 12.91 -52.13 -31.61
C GLU A 676 11.57 -51.61 -32.11
N LYS A 677 10.90 -52.44 -32.92
CA LYS A 677 9.73 -52.15 -33.74
C LYS A 677 8.45 -52.10 -32.91
N GLY A 678 7.65 -51.05 -33.10
CA GLY A 678 6.24 -50.97 -32.66
C GLY A 678 5.72 -49.54 -32.78
N GLY A 679 4.70 -49.30 -33.62
CA GLY A 679 4.33 -47.99 -34.19
C GLY A 679 3.55 -47.04 -33.30
N MET A 680 3.54 -45.74 -33.64
CA MET A 680 2.52 -45.08 -34.47
C MET A 680 3.01 -43.68 -34.94
N ALA A 681 2.65 -43.31 -36.18
CA ALA A 681 3.05 -42.10 -36.94
C ALA A 681 2.66 -40.77 -36.25
N GLY A 682 3.33 -39.62 -36.40
CA GLY A 682 3.94 -39.01 -37.59
C GLY A 682 3.13 -37.74 -37.93
N ALA A 683 3.49 -36.59 -37.35
CA ALA A 683 2.79 -35.32 -37.56
C ALA A 683 3.05 -34.78 -38.97
N MET A 684 1.97 -34.65 -39.76
CA MET A 684 1.97 -34.09 -41.11
C MET A 684 2.19 -32.58 -41.10
N ILE A 685 2.99 -32.15 -42.08
CA ILE A 685 3.00 -30.80 -42.66
C ILE A 685 1.61 -30.57 -43.26
N VAL A 686 0.92 -29.50 -42.84
CA VAL A 686 -0.39 -29.11 -43.41
C VAL A 686 -0.20 -27.94 -44.38
N ASP A 687 -0.73 -28.14 -45.57
CA ASP A 687 -0.79 -27.24 -46.73
C ASP A 687 -1.76 -26.05 -46.49
N PRO A 688 -1.40 -24.78 -46.79
CA PRO A 688 -2.21 -23.60 -46.44
C PRO A 688 -3.53 -23.42 -47.22
N ALA A 689 -3.95 -24.36 -48.06
CA ALA A 689 -5.11 -24.22 -48.94
C ALA A 689 -6.44 -24.81 -48.41
N SER A 690 -6.55 -25.18 -47.13
CA SER A 690 -7.72 -25.91 -46.58
C SER A 690 -8.48 -25.23 -45.43
N LEU A 691 -8.33 -23.92 -45.23
CA LEU A 691 -9.07 -23.18 -44.19
C LEU A 691 -10.36 -22.53 -44.74
N PRO A 692 -11.52 -22.65 -44.04
CA PRO A 692 -12.75 -21.94 -44.40
C PRO A 692 -12.61 -20.41 -44.14
N PRO A 693 -13.31 -19.56 -44.93
CA PRO A 693 -13.09 -18.11 -44.90
C PRO A 693 -13.75 -17.46 -43.67
N GLY A 694 -12.99 -16.67 -42.90
CA GLY A 694 -13.60 -15.84 -41.85
C GLY A 694 -12.72 -15.25 -40.76
N MET A 695 -11.44 -15.60 -40.62
CA MET A 695 -10.58 -14.99 -39.60
C MET A 695 -9.13 -14.86 -40.06
N LEU A 696 -8.77 -13.67 -40.55
CA LEU A 696 -7.39 -13.22 -40.70
C LEU A 696 -7.24 -11.87 -39.98
N PRO A 697 -6.29 -11.73 -39.03
CA PRO A 697 -5.95 -10.43 -38.45
C PRO A 697 -5.06 -9.63 -39.43
N PRO A 698 -5.19 -8.29 -39.53
CA PRO A 698 -4.38 -7.51 -40.45
C PRO A 698 -2.98 -7.24 -39.89
N HIS A 699 -1.95 -7.41 -40.73
CA HIS A 699 -0.56 -6.96 -40.50
C HIS A 699 -0.33 -5.55 -41.13
N PRO A 700 0.74 -4.82 -40.73
CA PRO A 700 0.91 -3.38 -40.91
C PRO A 700 1.80 -2.98 -42.10
N GLY A 701 1.57 -1.78 -42.66
CA GLY A 701 2.49 -1.06 -43.57
C GLY A 701 1.77 -0.14 -44.58
N GLY A 702 2.00 1.19 -44.53
CA GLY A 702 1.31 2.28 -45.29
C GLY A 702 1.68 2.40 -46.80
N PRO A 703 1.54 3.56 -47.50
CA PRO A 703 1.02 4.90 -47.14
C PRO A 703 -0.22 5.40 -47.98
N MET A 704 -0.73 6.59 -47.60
CA MET A 704 -1.91 7.37 -48.06
C MET A 704 -2.05 7.61 -49.59
N PRO A 705 -3.27 7.94 -50.13
CA PRO A 705 -3.74 9.34 -50.16
C PRO A 705 -5.26 9.55 -49.94
N GLY A 706 -5.66 10.71 -49.38
CA GLY A 706 -7.04 11.25 -49.51
C GLY A 706 -7.28 11.88 -50.89
N PRO A 707 -8.38 12.65 -51.17
CA PRO A 707 -9.38 13.20 -50.24
C PRO A 707 -10.86 13.14 -50.72
N MET A 708 -11.77 13.62 -49.85
CA MET A 708 -12.96 14.49 -50.10
C MET A 708 -14.37 13.99 -49.68
N LYS A 709 -14.94 14.78 -48.74
CA LYS A 709 -16.30 15.37 -48.68
C LYS A 709 -17.49 14.38 -48.50
N LYS A 710 -18.55 14.64 -47.71
CA LYS A 710 -19.06 15.84 -47.03
C LYS A 710 -20.27 15.43 -46.15
N LYS A 711 -20.56 16.23 -45.10
CA LYS A 711 -21.84 16.42 -44.37
C LYS A 711 -22.34 15.23 -43.53
N GLY A 712 -22.85 15.39 -42.31
CA GLY A 712 -23.41 16.52 -41.58
C GLY A 712 -24.40 15.94 -40.55
N ALA A 713 -24.26 16.29 -39.27
CA ALA A 713 -25.25 15.99 -38.22
C ALA A 713 -26.48 16.94 -38.34
N PRO A 714 -27.51 16.98 -37.45
CA PRO A 714 -27.83 16.21 -36.21
C PRO A 714 -29.38 15.91 -36.11
N PRO A 715 -30.13 15.99 -34.97
CA PRO A 715 -30.06 15.39 -33.61
C PRO A 715 -31.37 14.70 -33.09
N ALA A 716 -31.28 14.11 -31.89
CA ALA A 716 -32.25 14.09 -30.76
C ALA A 716 -33.65 13.42 -30.82
N GLY A 717 -34.01 12.72 -29.73
CA GLY A 717 -35.35 12.79 -29.12
C GLY A 717 -36.07 11.46 -28.79
N GLY A 718 -36.16 11.14 -27.49
CA GLY A 718 -37.39 10.69 -26.78
C GLY A 718 -38.04 9.30 -27.05
N PRO A 719 -38.78 8.74 -26.07
CA PRO A 719 -39.30 7.34 -26.00
C PRO A 719 -40.73 7.20 -26.59
N PRO A 720 -41.36 6.00 -26.79
CA PRO A 720 -42.01 5.22 -25.69
C PRO A 720 -42.18 3.68 -25.89
N GLU A 721 -42.62 3.01 -24.79
CA GLU A 721 -43.54 1.86 -24.65
C GLU A 721 -43.38 0.51 -25.42
N GLY A 722 -43.51 -0.61 -24.66
CA GLY A 722 -44.52 -1.62 -25.01
C GLY A 722 -44.13 -3.11 -25.14
N ILE A 723 -44.28 -3.86 -24.04
CA ILE A 723 -44.86 -5.23 -23.93
C ILE A 723 -44.21 -6.43 -24.66
N GLY A 724 -43.70 -7.37 -23.86
CA GLY A 724 -44.21 -8.77 -23.87
C GLY A 724 -43.39 -9.88 -24.52
N GLY A 725 -42.99 -10.88 -23.71
CA GLY A 725 -43.01 -12.28 -24.14
C GLY A 725 -41.77 -13.13 -23.85
N LEU A 726 -41.99 -14.18 -23.02
CA LEU A 726 -41.32 -15.49 -23.00
C LEU A 726 -39.92 -15.56 -22.36
N GLU A 727 -39.54 -16.57 -21.58
CA GLU A 727 -40.19 -17.66 -20.84
C GLU A 727 -39.09 -18.18 -19.90
N ALA A 728 -39.45 -18.59 -18.69
CA ALA A 728 -38.53 -19.26 -17.77
C ALA A 728 -38.36 -20.75 -18.14
N VAL A 729 -37.42 -21.42 -17.45
CA VAL A 729 -37.28 -22.88 -17.13
C VAL A 729 -35.94 -23.47 -17.64
N PRO A 730 -35.24 -24.38 -16.92
CA PRO A 730 -34.76 -24.35 -15.52
C PRO A 730 -33.32 -24.93 -15.37
N LEU A 731 -32.85 -25.06 -14.13
CA LEU A 731 -31.68 -25.87 -13.73
C LEU A 731 -32.01 -27.39 -13.73
N GLY A 732 -31.05 -28.23 -14.16
CA GLY A 732 -31.16 -29.69 -14.07
C GLY A 732 -29.86 -30.48 -14.35
N ALA A 733 -29.12 -30.76 -13.25
CA ALA A 733 -28.33 -31.96 -12.90
C ALA A 733 -27.14 -32.50 -13.76
N PRO A 734 -26.18 -33.25 -13.12
CA PRO A 734 -24.80 -33.46 -13.59
C PRO A 734 -24.47 -34.92 -13.99
N GLU A 735 -23.40 -35.14 -14.78
CA GLU A 735 -22.73 -36.46 -14.96
C GLU A 735 -21.41 -36.31 -15.77
N PRO A 736 -20.50 -37.31 -15.89
CA PRO A 736 -19.81 -38.11 -14.85
C PRO A 736 -18.25 -38.07 -14.99
N LYS A 737 -17.54 -38.64 -13.99
CA LYS A 737 -16.07 -38.84 -13.97
C LYS A 737 -15.58 -39.83 -15.08
N PRO A 738 -14.35 -39.69 -15.60
CA PRO A 738 -13.69 -40.80 -16.28
C PRO A 738 -12.80 -41.63 -15.34
N LYS A 739 -12.83 -42.95 -15.58
CA LYS A 739 -12.00 -44.00 -14.96
C LYS A 739 -10.59 -44.03 -15.57
N ARG A 740 -9.69 -44.67 -14.80
CA ARG A 740 -8.34 -45.13 -15.14
C ARG A 740 -8.22 -45.77 -16.53
N GLY A 741 -7.10 -45.44 -17.17
CA GLY A 741 -6.43 -46.15 -18.27
C GLY A 741 -5.00 -45.63 -18.29
#